data_AF-A0A2S7Q7R3-F1
#
_entry.id   AF-A0A2S7Q7R3-F1
#
_cell.length_a   1.000
_cell.length_b   1.000
_cell.length_c   1.000
_cell.angle_alpha   90.00
_cell.angle_beta   90.00
_cell.angle_gamma   90.00
#
_symmetry.space_group_name_H-M   'P 1'
#
loop_
_entity.id
_entity.type
_entity.pdbx_description
1 polymer ?
#
loop_
_entity_poly.entity_id
_entity_poly.type
_entity_poly.pdbx_seq_one_letter_code
_entity_poly.pdbx_strand_id
1 'polypeptide(L)'
;MPLFGRHHEEEHEPEPVVEQKPERSSSIFHRNRNSSVSAPSERSMSTVSSTPSTTSNRGSIFHKNKIENDPIIAEAEQRIINAERREREADIALINARRAVKEAREHMERLKAELAEQWPLQDTNHSGRAKLLKARQGAANDIYKRAKPLGLSARPEEFVRQNVQTQQPLIGDDDGSTSGHHGHPQKPLKPVDPKILPAMISALDVLQGDYFATWQGVYPTGIDWTSAVIGTYVSAALTTLTKSFAYLSSPSTNENTINKYFSEVIGFYFGQDAFSLRTQAYDDMLWVVLGWLETIKFIDLHSNLHYSNASQPEWYGKQYIPAFAHRARMFWELASQGWDTTLCGGGMIWSPYLTPYKNAITNELYIAASISMYLYFPGDSNESPFMIADSTHPPREPKYLQAAVEAYKWLNNSNMTDSKGLFVDGYHISDLSGKPGGNTRCDSRNEMVYTYNQGVLLTGQRGLYEATTARSYLSDGHKLISNVIAATGYDLDHDVVLSPPPKNSSTLAKWYGLGRNGILEEVCDSQAFCSQDGQTFKGIFFHHLTAFCSDLPEISFVKGKEENYAIDRKWHTKKCSAYAGWIKRNAEAALGTRDAGGRFGMWWGAPPAEHATDKSEPNLPNDAVDYRNLGVPKTTEWRGRRYPEGARGNQFSGYGADGDNQFIGIEDLNDRGRGRTVETQGGGVSVLRALWEVVDIR
;
A
#
# COMPACT_ATOMS: atom_id res chain seq x y z
N MET A 1 -34.65 -33.74 28.39
CA MET A 1 -35.58 -34.89 28.40
C MET A 1 -36.71 -34.59 29.36
N PRO A 2 -37.92 -35.18 29.20
CA PRO A 2 -38.44 -36.06 28.12
C PRO A 2 -39.16 -35.24 27.01
N LEU A 3 -39.29 -35.65 25.73
CA LEU A 3 -39.94 -36.82 25.07
C LEU A 3 -41.49 -36.75 25.16
N PHE A 4 -42.32 -36.97 24.12
CA PHE A 4 -42.24 -37.77 22.86
C PHE A 4 -42.99 -37.05 21.69
N GLY A 5 -42.96 -37.43 20.40
CA GLY A 5 -42.18 -38.45 19.68
C GLY A 5 -42.68 -38.75 18.23
N ARG A 6 -41.72 -38.99 17.32
CA ARG A 6 -41.74 -39.75 16.03
C ARG A 6 -42.86 -39.57 14.96
N HIS A 7 -42.42 -39.18 13.77
CA HIS A 7 -42.93 -39.73 12.49
C HIS A 7 -42.09 -40.96 12.07
N HIS A 8 -42.71 -41.88 11.32
CA HIS A 8 -42.07 -42.90 10.47
C HIS A 8 -43.05 -43.25 9.35
N GLU A 9 -42.62 -43.11 8.10
CA GLU A 9 -43.01 -43.96 6.96
C GLU A 9 -41.93 -43.76 5.88
N GLU A 10 -41.54 -44.86 5.22
CA GLU A 10 -40.41 -44.95 4.28
C GLU A 10 -40.90 -45.19 2.83
N GLU A 11 -39.94 -45.16 1.89
CA GLU A 11 -40.06 -45.49 0.46
C GLU A 11 -40.79 -44.46 -0.43
N HIS A 12 -40.26 -44.05 -1.59
CA HIS A 12 -39.63 -44.88 -2.62
C HIS A 12 -38.65 -44.08 -3.52
N GLU A 13 -37.55 -44.71 -3.96
CA GLU A 13 -36.66 -44.18 -5.02
C GLU A 13 -37.16 -44.53 -6.44
N PRO A 14 -36.63 -43.86 -7.47
CA PRO A 14 -36.43 -44.51 -8.76
C PRO A 14 -35.02 -44.29 -9.36
N GLU A 15 -34.27 -45.38 -9.57
CA GLU A 15 -33.13 -45.43 -10.50
C GLU A 15 -33.60 -45.80 -11.97
N PRO A 16 -32.77 -46.30 -12.92
CA PRO A 16 -32.47 -45.51 -14.10
C PRO A 16 -32.90 -46.17 -15.43
N VAL A 17 -32.93 -45.40 -16.52
CA VAL A 17 -33.19 -45.94 -17.86
C VAL A 17 -31.87 -46.34 -18.55
N VAL A 18 -31.77 -47.62 -18.88
CA VAL A 18 -30.67 -48.23 -19.66
C VAL A 18 -31.13 -48.44 -21.10
N GLU A 19 -30.25 -48.18 -22.08
CA GLU A 19 -30.38 -48.77 -23.42
C GLU A 19 -29.00 -49.24 -23.94
N GLN A 20 -28.97 -50.38 -24.64
CA GLN A 20 -27.74 -51.13 -24.97
C GLN A 20 -27.35 -51.11 -26.45
N LYS A 21 -26.11 -51.57 -26.72
CA LYS A 21 -25.40 -51.64 -28.01
C LYS A 21 -26.07 -52.50 -29.10
N PRO A 22 -25.66 -52.29 -30.36
CA PRO A 22 -24.88 -53.30 -31.10
C PRO A 22 -23.56 -52.71 -31.66
N GLU A 23 -22.37 -53.31 -31.50
CA GLU A 23 -21.76 -54.46 -32.20
C GLU A 23 -20.83 -54.07 -33.38
N ARG A 24 -19.87 -54.96 -33.67
CA ARG A 24 -18.60 -54.74 -34.39
C ARG A 24 -18.70 -54.59 -35.92
N SER A 25 -17.72 -53.91 -36.51
CA SER A 25 -17.06 -54.38 -37.75
C SER A 25 -15.58 -53.96 -37.82
N SER A 26 -14.81 -54.59 -38.71
CA SER A 26 -13.33 -54.59 -38.73
C SER A 26 -12.77 -54.35 -40.14
N SER A 27 -11.69 -53.56 -40.27
CA SER A 27 -10.62 -53.65 -41.31
C SER A 27 -9.67 -52.45 -41.12
N ILE A 28 -8.39 -52.60 -40.75
CA ILE A 28 -7.24 -53.00 -41.59
C ILE A 28 -7.08 -52.10 -42.83
N PHE A 29 -6.02 -51.27 -42.82
CA PHE A 29 -5.00 -51.24 -43.89
C PHE A 29 -3.63 -50.84 -43.31
N HIS A 30 -2.55 -51.25 -43.98
CA HIS A 30 -1.19 -51.37 -43.46
C HIS A 30 -0.17 -50.58 -44.31
N ARG A 31 0.99 -50.29 -43.70
CA ARG A 31 2.37 -50.27 -44.26
C ARG A 31 2.95 -49.01 -44.96
N ASN A 32 4.15 -48.67 -44.43
CA ASN A 32 5.40 -48.29 -45.14
C ASN A 32 5.45 -46.91 -45.85
N ARG A 33 6.61 -46.23 -45.95
CA ARG A 33 8.01 -46.54 -45.57
C ARG A 33 8.83 -45.24 -45.42
N ASN A 34 10.05 -45.36 -44.86
CA ASN A 34 11.32 -44.63 -45.10
C ASN A 34 11.35 -43.76 -46.40
N SER A 35 12.07 -42.64 -46.56
CA SER A 35 13.13 -41.93 -45.79
C SER A 35 13.27 -40.49 -46.40
N SER A 36 14.22 -39.58 -46.10
CA SER A 36 15.60 -39.68 -45.59
C SER A 36 16.14 -38.37 -44.98
N VAL A 37 17.34 -38.46 -44.39
CA VAL A 37 18.26 -37.38 -43.98
C VAL A 37 18.63 -36.42 -45.12
N SER A 38 18.72 -35.12 -44.83
CA SER A 38 19.73 -34.18 -45.39
C SER A 38 19.83 -32.93 -44.50
N ALA A 39 21.07 -32.55 -44.16
CA ALA A 39 21.42 -31.28 -43.50
C ALA A 39 22.30 -30.44 -44.47
N PRO A 40 23.03 -29.40 -44.00
CA PRO A 40 22.53 -28.03 -43.94
C PRO A 40 23.25 -27.11 -44.94
N SER A 41 22.76 -25.87 -45.13
CA SER A 41 23.54 -24.82 -45.77
C SER A 41 23.26 -23.43 -45.17
N GLU A 42 24.31 -22.82 -44.64
CA GLU A 42 24.38 -21.39 -44.36
C GLU A 42 24.27 -20.59 -45.67
N ARG A 43 23.65 -19.40 -45.66
CA ARG A 43 24.38 -18.13 -45.87
C ARG A 43 23.50 -16.88 -45.92
N SER A 44 24.03 -15.85 -45.24
CA SER A 44 24.11 -14.45 -45.65
C SER A 44 22.85 -13.58 -45.76
N MET A 45 22.93 -12.46 -45.05
CA MET A 45 22.09 -11.28 -45.21
C MET A 45 22.19 -10.69 -46.63
N SER A 46 21.08 -10.15 -47.13
CA SER A 46 21.10 -8.93 -47.93
C SER A 46 19.83 -8.11 -47.67
N THR A 47 20.02 -6.80 -47.57
CA THR A 47 18.96 -5.80 -47.45
C THR A 47 18.34 -5.51 -48.82
N VAL A 48 17.04 -5.18 -48.85
CA VAL A 48 16.49 -3.91 -49.39
C VAL A 48 14.96 -4.00 -49.57
N SER A 49 14.31 -2.97 -49.03
CA SER A 49 12.97 -2.44 -49.23
C SER A 49 12.22 -2.78 -50.53
N SER A 50 10.94 -3.12 -50.41
CA SER A 50 9.89 -2.62 -51.32
C SER A 50 8.49 -2.72 -50.69
N THR A 51 7.68 -1.67 -50.89
CA THR A 51 6.29 -1.56 -50.41
C THR A 51 5.31 -2.32 -51.31
N PRO A 52 4.10 -2.67 -50.83
CA PRO A 52 3.25 -3.67 -51.46
C PRO A 52 2.50 -3.17 -52.69
N SER A 53 2.42 -4.00 -53.72
CA SER A 53 1.47 -3.85 -54.82
C SER A 53 0.15 -4.56 -54.50
N THR A 54 -0.96 -3.84 -54.69
CA THR A 54 -2.31 -4.37 -54.53
C THR A 54 -2.74 -5.13 -55.79
N THR A 55 -3.09 -6.41 -55.66
CA THR A 55 -3.84 -7.15 -56.67
C THR A 55 -5.07 -7.79 -56.04
N SER A 56 -6.23 -7.35 -56.49
CA SER A 56 -7.53 -7.91 -56.12
C SER A 56 -7.83 -9.13 -56.97
N ASN A 57 -8.42 -10.16 -56.37
CA ASN A 57 -9.14 -11.18 -57.13
C ASN A 57 -10.38 -11.64 -56.36
N ARG A 58 -11.54 -11.68 -57.04
CA ARG A 58 -12.84 -11.98 -56.46
C ARG A 58 -13.17 -13.48 -56.61
N GLY A 59 -13.72 -14.08 -55.55
CA GLY A 59 -14.30 -15.44 -55.58
C GLY A 59 -15.20 -15.66 -54.37
N SER A 60 -16.52 -15.67 -54.58
CA SER A 60 -17.58 -15.91 -53.58
C SER A 60 -17.54 -17.38 -53.09
N ILE A 61 -18.18 -17.87 -52.01
CA ILE A 61 -19.45 -17.52 -51.34
C ILE A 61 -19.42 -18.00 -49.86
N PHE A 62 -20.18 -17.32 -48.96
CA PHE A 62 -20.99 -17.85 -47.82
C PHE A 62 -20.80 -17.21 -46.42
N HIS A 63 -21.88 -16.56 -45.97
CA HIS A 63 -22.34 -16.36 -44.59
C HIS A 63 -21.34 -16.07 -43.46
N LYS A 64 -20.65 -14.93 -43.55
CA LYS A 64 -20.37 -14.01 -42.43
C LYS A 64 -20.24 -12.62 -43.03
N ASN A 65 -21.24 -11.75 -42.84
CA ASN A 65 -21.11 -10.29 -42.75
C ASN A 65 -22.46 -9.57 -42.64
N LYS A 66 -22.85 -9.28 -41.40
CA LYS A 66 -23.82 -8.22 -41.07
C LYS A 66 -23.51 -7.53 -39.72
N ILE A 67 -22.25 -7.63 -39.26
CA ILE A 67 -21.74 -7.00 -38.03
C ILE A 67 -20.50 -6.14 -38.36
N GLU A 68 -19.59 -6.60 -39.23
CA GLU A 68 -18.39 -5.84 -39.68
C GLU A 68 -18.67 -4.56 -40.49
N ASN A 69 -19.92 -4.30 -40.90
CA ASN A 69 -20.31 -3.09 -41.65
C ASN A 69 -21.28 -2.20 -40.85
N ASP A 70 -21.37 -2.38 -39.54
CA ASP A 70 -22.06 -1.41 -38.70
C ASP A 70 -21.17 -0.15 -38.57
N PRO A 71 -21.64 1.04 -39.02
CA PRO A 71 -20.84 2.26 -38.94
C PRO A 71 -20.46 2.64 -37.50
N ILE A 72 -21.23 2.21 -36.49
CA ILE A 72 -20.93 2.44 -35.07
C ILE A 72 -19.77 1.57 -34.61
N ILE A 73 -19.70 0.31 -35.07
CA ILE A 73 -18.60 -0.60 -34.76
C ILE A 73 -17.31 -0.15 -35.46
N ALA A 74 -17.40 0.22 -36.74
CA ALA A 74 -16.26 0.77 -37.49
C ALA A 74 -15.73 2.09 -36.88
N GLU A 75 -16.62 2.94 -36.35
CA GLU A 75 -16.21 4.14 -35.61
C GLU A 75 -15.56 3.80 -34.26
N ALA A 76 -16.08 2.80 -33.52
CA ALA A 76 -15.50 2.34 -32.26
C ALA A 76 -14.09 1.74 -32.48
N GLU A 77 -13.91 0.90 -33.50
CA GLU A 77 -12.60 0.37 -33.91
C GLU A 77 -11.63 1.49 -34.30
N GLN A 78 -12.08 2.51 -35.05
CA GLN A 78 -11.25 3.68 -35.32
C GLN A 78 -10.90 4.47 -34.06
N ARG A 79 -11.81 4.63 -33.10
CA ARG A 79 -11.52 5.29 -31.82
C ARG A 79 -10.46 4.51 -31.03
N ILE A 80 -10.52 3.17 -31.01
CA ILE A 80 -9.50 2.30 -30.39
C ILE A 80 -8.15 2.45 -31.09
N ILE A 81 -8.08 2.31 -32.42
CA ILE A 81 -6.84 2.48 -33.21
C ILE A 81 -6.21 3.86 -33.00
N ASN A 82 -7.04 4.91 -32.89
CA ASN A 82 -6.57 6.27 -32.60
C ASN A 82 -6.12 6.45 -31.14
N ALA A 83 -6.72 5.73 -30.18
CA ALA A 83 -6.29 5.72 -28.78
C ALA A 83 -4.95 4.98 -28.61
N GLU A 84 -4.82 3.75 -29.12
CA GLU A 84 -3.57 2.98 -29.09
C GLU A 84 -2.41 3.70 -29.80
N ARG A 85 -2.70 4.48 -30.86
CA ARG A 85 -1.68 5.30 -31.52
C ARG A 85 -1.24 6.45 -30.63
N ARG A 86 -2.17 7.13 -29.95
CA ARG A 86 -1.86 8.20 -28.99
C ARG A 86 -1.11 7.68 -27.76
N GLU A 87 -1.44 6.48 -27.29
CA GLU A 87 -0.73 5.78 -26.22
C GLU A 87 0.72 5.49 -26.64
N ARG A 88 0.93 4.89 -27.82
CA ARG A 88 2.28 4.70 -28.39
C ARG A 88 3.05 6.00 -28.61
N GLU A 89 2.38 7.06 -29.07
CA GLU A 89 2.97 8.40 -29.20
C GLU A 89 3.37 8.98 -27.83
N ALA A 90 2.56 8.78 -26.78
CA ALA A 90 2.85 9.19 -25.41
C ALA A 90 4.01 8.39 -24.79
N ASP A 91 4.07 7.08 -25.01
CA ASP A 91 5.20 6.23 -24.59
C ASP A 91 6.50 6.64 -25.26
N ILE A 92 6.48 6.90 -26.57
CA ILE A 92 7.63 7.41 -27.32
C ILE A 92 8.04 8.79 -26.76
N ALA A 93 7.09 9.68 -26.46
CA ALA A 93 7.37 10.97 -25.84
C ALA A 93 7.99 10.81 -24.44
N LEU A 94 7.49 9.88 -23.61
CA LEU A 94 8.00 9.59 -22.28
C LEU A 94 9.42 8.98 -22.31
N ILE A 95 9.68 8.05 -23.23
CA ILE A 95 11.03 7.48 -23.47
C ILE A 95 12.00 8.58 -23.89
N ASN A 96 11.60 9.45 -24.83
CA ASN A 96 12.42 10.58 -25.28
C ASN A 96 12.65 11.60 -24.15
N ALA A 97 11.64 11.89 -23.32
CA ALA A 97 11.79 12.77 -22.15
C ALA A 97 12.74 12.18 -21.10
N ARG A 98 12.58 10.88 -20.76
CA ARG A 98 13.50 10.18 -19.84
C ARG A 98 14.93 10.15 -20.36
N ARG A 99 15.12 9.97 -21.67
CA ARG A 99 16.43 10.06 -22.33
C ARG A 99 17.02 11.47 -22.26
N ALA A 100 16.24 12.51 -22.56
CA ALA A 100 16.68 13.90 -22.46
C ALA A 100 17.06 14.29 -21.02
N VAL A 101 16.32 13.82 -20.02
CA VAL A 101 16.66 14.01 -18.58
C VAL A 101 17.97 13.31 -18.22
N LYS A 102 18.22 12.10 -18.75
CA LYS A 102 19.49 11.40 -18.56
C LYS A 102 20.66 12.18 -19.19
N GLU A 103 20.54 12.57 -20.46
CA GLU A 103 21.54 13.37 -21.17
C GLU A 103 21.83 14.70 -20.44
N ALA A 104 20.80 15.36 -19.89
CA ALA A 104 20.94 16.58 -19.10
C ALA A 104 21.68 16.36 -17.76
N ARG A 105 21.42 15.24 -17.06
CA ARG A 105 22.16 14.87 -15.83
C ARG A 105 23.64 14.59 -16.13
N GLU A 106 23.94 13.84 -17.19
CA GLU A 106 25.32 13.56 -17.63
C GLU A 106 26.07 14.82 -18.11
N HIS A 107 25.36 15.81 -18.63
CA HIS A 107 25.92 17.12 -18.96
C HIS A 107 26.18 17.96 -17.71
N MET A 108 25.29 17.90 -16.71
CA MET A 108 25.47 18.58 -15.42
C MET A 108 26.67 18.03 -14.64
N GLU A 109 26.88 16.71 -14.60
CA GLU A 109 28.05 16.13 -13.92
C GLU A 109 29.36 16.47 -14.64
N ARG A 110 29.38 16.53 -15.99
CA ARG A 110 30.54 17.05 -16.74
C ARG A 110 30.86 18.50 -16.41
N LEU A 111 29.86 19.38 -16.38
CA LEU A 111 30.04 20.78 -15.97
C LEU A 111 30.53 20.92 -14.52
N LYS A 112 30.08 20.05 -13.60
CA LYS A 112 30.61 20.01 -12.22
C LYS A 112 32.07 19.57 -12.18
N ALA A 113 32.46 18.57 -12.97
CA ALA A 113 33.85 18.13 -13.07
C ALA A 113 34.76 19.22 -13.65
N GLU A 114 34.35 19.86 -14.76
CA GLU A 114 35.08 20.99 -15.36
C GLU A 114 35.21 22.19 -14.40
N LEU A 115 34.17 22.49 -13.61
CA LEU A 115 34.22 23.52 -12.56
C LEU A 115 35.13 23.15 -11.38
N ALA A 116 35.22 21.87 -11.02
CA ALA A 116 36.12 21.38 -9.97
C ALA A 116 37.59 21.39 -10.43
N GLU A 117 37.84 21.08 -11.71
CA GLU A 117 39.17 21.11 -12.31
C GLU A 117 39.70 22.54 -12.53
N GLN A 118 38.82 23.49 -12.90
CA GLN A 118 39.19 24.90 -13.05
C GLN A 118 39.36 25.66 -11.73
N TRP A 119 38.88 25.15 -10.58
CA TRP A 119 38.95 25.87 -9.31
C TRP A 119 39.16 24.95 -8.09
N PRO A 120 40.42 24.54 -7.82
CA PRO A 120 40.77 23.84 -6.59
C PRO A 120 40.33 24.63 -5.34
N LEU A 121 39.87 23.91 -4.32
CA LEU A 121 39.32 24.44 -3.06
C LEU A 121 40.35 25.22 -2.22
N GLN A 122 40.68 26.47 -2.58
CA GLN A 122 41.50 27.31 -1.69
C GLN A 122 41.38 28.85 -1.78
N ASP A 123 40.79 29.46 -2.82
CA ASP A 123 40.71 30.94 -2.91
C ASP A 123 39.33 31.50 -2.52
N THR A 124 39.20 31.93 -1.25
CA THR A 124 37.97 32.47 -0.65
C THR A 124 37.90 34.00 -0.69
N ASN A 125 38.01 34.60 -1.87
CA ASN A 125 37.88 36.06 -2.05
C ASN A 125 36.57 36.48 -2.74
N HIS A 126 36.01 37.65 -2.36
CA HIS A 126 34.71 38.15 -2.80
C HIS A 126 34.54 38.24 -4.34
N SER A 127 35.64 38.45 -5.08
CA SER A 127 35.68 38.46 -6.54
C SER A 127 35.29 37.11 -7.18
N GLY A 128 35.65 35.99 -6.54
CA GLY A 128 35.32 34.64 -7.01
C GLY A 128 33.82 34.35 -6.95
N ARG A 129 33.15 34.74 -5.86
CA ARG A 129 31.69 34.58 -5.69
C ARG A 129 30.89 35.30 -6.78
N ALA A 130 31.29 36.52 -7.15
CA ALA A 130 30.61 37.28 -8.21
C ALA A 130 30.76 36.64 -9.60
N LYS A 131 31.94 36.08 -9.92
CA LYS A 131 32.17 35.35 -11.18
C LYS A 131 31.42 34.02 -11.21
N LEU A 132 31.40 33.27 -10.11
CA LEU A 132 30.67 32.00 -9.99
C LEU A 132 29.15 32.18 -10.17
N LEU A 133 28.57 33.26 -9.61
CA LEU A 133 27.17 33.62 -9.85
C LEU A 133 26.90 33.90 -11.33
N LYS A 134 27.77 34.67 -11.99
CA LYS A 134 27.63 35.01 -13.41
C LYS A 134 27.73 33.77 -14.33
N ALA A 135 28.60 32.81 -13.99
CA ALA A 135 28.69 31.53 -14.69
C ALA A 135 27.44 30.66 -14.50
N ARG A 136 26.92 30.54 -13.26
CA ARG A 136 25.65 29.85 -12.98
C ARG A 136 24.46 30.46 -13.74
N GLN A 137 24.42 31.78 -13.85
CA GLN A 137 23.36 32.50 -14.55
C GLN A 137 23.45 32.37 -16.08
N GLY A 138 24.67 32.20 -16.63
CA GLY A 138 24.89 31.80 -18.02
C GLY A 138 24.36 30.39 -18.30
N ALA A 139 24.74 29.40 -17.48
CA ALA A 139 24.28 28.02 -17.62
C ALA A 139 22.76 27.88 -17.49
N ALA A 140 22.13 28.58 -16.54
CA ALA A 140 20.68 28.61 -16.38
C ALA A 140 19.97 29.18 -17.64
N ASN A 141 20.52 30.21 -18.27
CA ASN A 141 19.97 30.80 -19.49
C ASN A 141 20.08 29.87 -20.71
N ASP A 142 21.12 29.05 -20.83
CA ASP A 142 21.24 28.08 -21.91
C ASP A 142 20.36 26.83 -21.70
N ILE A 143 20.14 26.43 -20.44
CA ILE A 143 19.09 25.45 -20.08
C ILE A 143 17.71 25.99 -20.48
N TYR A 144 17.39 27.23 -20.12
CA TYR A 144 16.13 27.90 -20.47
C TYR A 144 15.92 27.99 -22.00
N LYS A 145 16.94 28.36 -22.77
CA LYS A 145 16.87 28.37 -24.25
C LYS A 145 16.61 26.98 -24.84
N ARG A 146 17.18 25.92 -24.27
CA ARG A 146 16.97 24.53 -24.72
C ARG A 146 15.63 23.95 -24.28
N ALA A 147 15.06 24.42 -23.17
CA ALA A 147 13.72 24.04 -22.70
C ALA A 147 12.58 24.74 -23.46
N LYS A 148 12.85 25.88 -24.11
CA LYS A 148 11.86 26.70 -24.82
C LYS A 148 10.94 25.96 -25.83
N PRO A 149 11.39 24.90 -26.56
CA PRO A 149 10.51 24.13 -27.44
C PRO A 149 9.44 23.28 -26.70
N LEU A 150 9.55 23.11 -25.39
CA LEU A 150 8.66 22.27 -24.56
C LEU A 150 7.46 23.04 -23.99
N GLY A 151 7.08 24.18 -24.59
CA GLY A 151 5.83 24.90 -24.28
C GLY A 151 5.81 25.73 -22.98
N LEU A 152 6.85 25.67 -22.14
CA LEU A 152 6.91 26.43 -20.89
C LEU A 152 7.19 27.92 -21.14
N SER A 153 6.14 28.74 -21.10
CA SER A 153 6.22 30.20 -21.17
C SER A 153 5.79 30.85 -19.86
N ALA A 154 6.78 31.23 -19.04
CA ALA A 154 6.62 32.27 -18.02
C ALA A 154 7.92 33.10 -17.95
N ARG A 155 7.80 34.43 -17.93
CA ARG A 155 8.90 35.33 -17.57
C ARG A 155 8.63 35.91 -16.18
N PRO A 156 9.63 36.02 -15.30
CA PRO A 156 9.46 36.57 -13.97
C PRO A 156 9.69 38.09 -13.97
N GLU A 157 8.69 38.90 -14.34
CA GLU A 157 8.69 40.35 -14.06
C GLU A 157 7.31 41.02 -14.32
N GLU A 158 6.26 40.63 -13.58
CA GLU A 158 5.00 41.39 -13.56
C GLU A 158 4.14 41.07 -12.32
N PHE A 159 4.47 41.65 -11.15
CA PHE A 159 3.55 41.68 -9.99
C PHE A 159 3.96 42.74 -8.94
N VAL A 160 3.66 44.01 -9.21
CA VAL A 160 3.77 45.09 -8.21
C VAL A 160 2.63 46.12 -8.37
N ARG A 161 1.82 46.23 -7.29
CA ARG A 161 0.93 47.33 -6.84
C ARG A 161 -0.55 47.40 -7.25
N GLN A 162 -1.31 47.78 -6.20
CA GLN A 162 -2.64 48.45 -6.15
C GLN A 162 -3.88 47.55 -6.43
N ASN A 163 -4.97 47.60 -5.65
CA ASN A 163 -5.39 48.57 -4.61
C ASN A 163 -6.06 47.92 -3.37
N VAL A 164 -6.11 48.69 -2.30
CA VAL A 164 -7.01 48.53 -1.13
C VAL A 164 -8.18 49.50 -1.31
N GLN A 165 -9.45 49.09 -1.08
CA GLN A 165 -10.36 49.63 -0.04
C GLN A 165 -11.84 49.16 -0.18
N THR A 166 -12.41 48.66 0.92
CA THR A 166 -13.85 48.70 1.35
C THR A 166 -15.01 48.35 0.40
N GLN A 167 -15.88 47.41 0.83
CA GLN A 167 -17.21 47.74 1.39
C GLN A 167 -17.84 46.56 2.18
N GLN A 168 -18.95 46.84 2.88
CA GLN A 168 -19.57 46.03 3.95
C GLN A 168 -20.83 45.24 3.49
N PRO A 169 -21.45 44.38 4.32
CA PRO A 169 -22.28 43.25 3.86
C PRO A 169 -23.76 43.59 3.63
N LEU A 170 -24.47 42.66 2.98
CA LEU A 170 -25.93 42.61 2.95
C LEU A 170 -26.45 41.20 3.32
N ILE A 171 -27.60 41.21 3.99
CA ILE A 171 -28.32 40.07 4.58
C ILE A 171 -29.33 39.52 3.57
N GLY A 172 -29.61 38.22 3.63
CA GLY A 172 -30.75 37.60 2.94
C GLY A 172 -30.91 36.12 3.30
N ASP A 173 -32.02 35.79 3.95
CA ASP A 173 -32.48 34.42 4.28
C ASP A 173 -32.81 33.63 2.99
N ASP A 174 -32.86 32.29 2.93
CA ASP A 174 -33.75 31.40 3.70
C ASP A 174 -33.40 29.89 3.55
N ASP A 175 -34.21 29.03 4.17
CA ASP A 175 -34.05 27.62 4.60
C ASP A 175 -33.73 26.50 3.55
N GLY A 176 -33.26 25.34 4.05
CA GLY A 176 -32.99 24.12 3.26
C GLY A 176 -32.31 22.94 3.99
N SER A 177 -32.68 22.65 5.26
CA SER A 177 -31.97 21.62 6.05
C SER A 177 -32.23 20.14 5.67
N THR A 178 -31.21 19.28 5.73
CA THR A 178 -31.35 17.83 6.03
C THR A 178 -30.20 17.30 6.92
N SER A 179 -30.53 16.32 7.76
CA SER A 179 -29.84 15.87 8.98
C SER A 179 -28.39 15.35 8.87
N GLY A 180 -27.47 15.96 9.64
CA GLY A 180 -26.19 15.35 10.06
C GLY A 180 -26.28 14.76 11.47
N HIS A 181 -25.57 13.65 11.75
CA HIS A 181 -25.61 12.99 13.06
C HIS A 181 -24.67 13.67 14.06
N HIS A 182 -25.22 14.17 15.17
CA HIS A 182 -24.45 14.83 16.23
C HIS A 182 -23.73 13.81 17.12
N GLY A 183 -22.39 13.89 17.18
CA GLY A 183 -21.60 13.37 18.30
C GLY A 183 -21.37 14.47 19.33
N HIS A 184 -21.75 14.25 20.59
CA HIS A 184 -21.43 15.21 21.66
C HIS A 184 -19.96 15.07 22.09
N PRO A 185 -19.24 16.17 22.38
CA PRO A 185 -17.87 16.10 22.87
C PRO A 185 -17.86 15.49 24.29
N GLN A 186 -17.25 14.31 24.42
CA GLN A 186 -16.93 13.74 25.72
C GLN A 186 -15.92 14.65 26.45
N LYS A 187 -15.99 14.69 27.79
CA LYS A 187 -15.04 15.49 28.59
C LYS A 187 -13.61 14.98 28.37
N PRO A 188 -12.62 15.86 28.12
CA PRO A 188 -11.23 15.44 27.94
C PRO A 188 -10.71 14.64 29.15
N LEU A 189 -10.30 13.39 28.91
CA LEU A 189 -9.52 12.61 29.88
C LEU A 189 -8.15 13.27 30.06
N LYS A 190 -7.52 13.14 31.23
CA LYS A 190 -6.16 13.69 31.38
C LYS A 190 -5.15 12.70 30.79
N PRO A 191 -4.23 13.13 29.91
CA PRO A 191 -3.16 12.27 29.41
C PRO A 191 -2.30 11.72 30.55
N VAL A 192 -1.82 10.48 30.42
CA VAL A 192 -1.05 9.79 31.45
C VAL A 192 0.41 10.23 31.44
N ASP A 193 1.03 10.39 30.25
CA ASP A 193 2.31 11.05 30.04
C ASP A 193 2.19 12.19 29.00
N PRO A 194 2.27 13.48 29.43
CA PRO A 194 2.11 14.63 28.54
C PRO A 194 3.22 14.76 27.48
N LYS A 195 4.24 13.90 27.47
CA LYS A 195 5.33 13.91 26.47
C LYS A 195 5.01 13.12 25.20
N ILE A 196 4.02 12.22 25.22
CA ILE A 196 3.75 11.31 24.09
C ILE A 196 3.25 12.07 22.87
N LEU A 197 2.23 12.93 23.02
CA LEU A 197 1.71 13.74 21.91
C LEU A 197 2.76 14.69 21.32
N PRO A 198 3.56 15.45 22.11
CA PRO A 198 4.72 16.19 21.59
C PRO A 198 5.74 15.32 20.85
N ALA A 199 6.02 14.10 21.31
CA ALA A 199 6.93 13.20 20.62
C ALA A 199 6.36 12.72 19.27
N MET A 200 5.05 12.44 19.19
CA MET A 200 4.37 12.09 17.94
C MET A 200 4.39 13.25 16.95
N ILE A 201 4.10 14.47 17.40
CA ILE A 201 4.20 15.69 16.58
C ILE A 201 5.62 15.89 16.07
N SER A 202 6.64 15.75 16.94
CA SER A 202 8.04 15.85 16.54
C SER A 202 8.44 14.78 15.51
N ALA A 203 7.90 13.56 15.61
CA ALA A 203 8.13 12.51 14.62
C ALA A 203 7.48 12.85 13.26
N LEU A 204 6.31 13.48 13.27
CA LEU A 204 5.60 13.96 12.08
C LEU A 204 6.30 15.19 11.45
N ASP A 205 6.81 16.12 12.25
CA ASP A 205 7.62 17.26 11.79
C ASP A 205 8.89 16.78 11.09
N VAL A 206 9.58 15.75 11.62
CA VAL A 206 10.73 15.13 10.95
C VAL A 206 10.31 14.36 9.70
N LEU A 207 9.19 13.62 9.72
CA LEU A 207 8.68 12.90 8.54
C LEU A 207 8.45 13.85 7.35
N GLN A 208 7.81 14.98 7.60
CA GLN A 208 7.50 15.95 6.57
C GLN A 208 8.65 16.92 6.26
N GLY A 209 9.47 17.28 7.26
CA GLY A 209 10.59 18.20 7.10
C GLY A 209 11.78 17.59 6.35
N ASP A 210 12.14 16.34 6.64
CA ASP A 210 13.33 15.69 6.10
C ASP A 210 13.05 14.86 4.84
N TYR A 211 11.84 14.30 4.70
CA TYR A 211 11.54 13.30 3.67
C TYR A 211 10.48 13.72 2.63
N PHE A 212 9.68 14.77 2.88
CA PHE A 212 8.67 15.22 1.91
C PHE A 212 9.16 16.42 1.08
N ALA A 213 9.18 16.26 -0.24
CA ALA A 213 9.51 17.33 -1.17
C ALA A 213 8.27 18.15 -1.51
N THR A 214 7.96 19.19 -0.71
CA THR A 214 6.78 20.05 -0.87
C THR A 214 6.63 20.63 -2.28
N TRP A 215 7.73 20.88 -2.99
CA TRP A 215 7.74 21.43 -4.36
C TRP A 215 7.39 20.41 -5.46
N GLN A 216 7.40 19.11 -5.14
CA GLN A 216 6.95 18.02 -6.02
C GLN A 216 5.64 17.38 -5.54
N GLY A 217 5.36 17.45 -4.23
CA GLY A 217 4.31 16.65 -3.62
C GLY A 217 4.65 15.16 -3.53
N VAL A 218 5.90 14.79 -3.27
CA VAL A 218 6.32 13.36 -3.18
C VAL A 218 7.28 13.13 -2.02
N TYR A 219 7.46 11.86 -1.64
CA TYR A 219 8.57 11.40 -0.81
C TYR A 219 9.68 10.87 -1.73
N PRO A 220 10.74 11.64 -2.07
CA PRO A 220 11.61 11.34 -3.21
C PRO A 220 12.46 10.07 -3.06
N THR A 221 12.60 9.57 -1.84
CA THR A 221 13.31 8.33 -1.49
C THR A 221 12.38 7.14 -1.31
N GLY A 222 11.07 7.36 -1.25
CA GLY A 222 10.04 6.32 -1.22
C GLY A 222 9.85 5.63 -2.57
N ILE A 223 9.22 4.46 -2.56
CA ILE A 223 8.63 3.85 -3.78
C ILE A 223 7.12 4.05 -3.74
N ASP A 224 6.42 3.78 -4.86
CA ASP A 224 5.04 4.21 -5.05
C ASP A 224 4.08 3.71 -3.94
N TRP A 225 4.14 2.42 -3.60
CA TRP A 225 3.29 1.84 -2.54
C TRP A 225 3.71 2.24 -1.12
N THR A 226 5.02 2.30 -0.80
CA THR A 226 5.46 2.76 0.52
C THR A 226 5.09 4.23 0.72
N SER A 227 5.18 5.06 -0.33
CA SER A 227 4.72 6.44 -0.31
C SER A 227 3.21 6.57 -0.06
N ALA A 228 2.38 5.69 -0.63
CA ALA A 228 0.94 5.64 -0.34
C ALA A 228 0.67 5.29 1.13
N VAL A 229 1.44 4.37 1.71
CA VAL A 229 1.40 4.03 3.14
C VAL A 229 1.83 5.21 4.02
N ILE A 230 2.92 5.92 3.67
CA ILE A 230 3.36 7.11 4.41
C ILE A 230 2.29 8.22 4.36
N GLY A 231 1.68 8.48 3.21
CA GLY A 231 0.55 9.41 3.10
C GLY A 231 -0.64 9.01 3.99
N THR A 232 -0.91 7.71 4.12
CA THR A 232 -1.91 7.17 5.05
C THR A 232 -1.56 7.47 6.51
N TYR A 233 -0.28 7.37 6.89
CA TYR A 233 0.16 7.73 8.25
C TYR A 233 -0.01 9.23 8.56
N VAL A 234 0.21 10.11 7.58
CA VAL A 234 -0.01 11.56 7.77
C VAL A 234 -1.50 11.85 8.01
N SER A 235 -2.42 11.29 7.20
CA SER A 235 -3.86 11.44 7.41
C SER A 235 -4.35 10.83 8.75
N ALA A 236 -3.74 9.73 9.19
CA ALA A 236 -4.02 9.12 10.49
C ALA A 236 -3.44 9.94 11.67
N ALA A 237 -2.28 10.56 11.50
CA ALA A 237 -1.72 11.50 12.47
C ALA A 237 -2.58 12.78 12.56
N LEU A 238 -3.08 13.30 11.45
CA LEU A 238 -4.06 14.39 11.41
C LEU A 238 -5.36 14.03 12.14
N THR A 239 -5.88 12.81 11.96
CA THR A 239 -6.97 12.24 12.77
C THR A 239 -6.65 12.27 14.27
N THR A 240 -5.39 11.98 14.63
CA THR A 240 -4.95 12.01 16.04
C THR A 240 -4.91 13.45 16.58
N LEU A 241 -4.36 14.40 15.81
CA LEU A 241 -4.27 15.81 16.18
C LEU A 241 -5.67 16.44 16.36
N THR A 242 -6.62 16.15 15.47
CA THR A 242 -7.97 16.72 15.58
C THR A 242 -8.77 16.17 16.78
N LYS A 243 -8.56 14.91 17.18
CA LYS A 243 -9.08 14.36 18.45
C LYS A 243 -8.41 15.00 19.66
N SER A 244 -7.12 15.29 19.54
CA SER A 244 -6.26 15.75 20.65
C SER A 244 -6.24 17.26 20.83
N PHE A 245 -7.12 17.99 20.14
CA PHE A 245 -7.11 19.44 20.02
C PHE A 245 -7.07 20.19 21.36
N ALA A 246 -7.70 19.64 22.40
CA ALA A 246 -7.72 20.19 23.75
C ALA A 246 -6.40 20.06 24.54
N TYR A 247 -5.45 19.22 24.09
CA TYR A 247 -4.13 19.02 24.70
C TYR A 247 -2.99 19.69 23.93
N LEU A 248 -3.29 20.26 22.76
CA LEU A 248 -2.36 21.05 21.94
C LEU A 248 -2.31 22.51 22.43
N SER A 249 -1.45 23.32 21.80
CA SER A 249 -1.04 24.64 22.31
C SER A 249 -2.17 25.69 22.37
N SER A 250 -2.87 25.93 21.27
CA SER A 250 -3.96 26.92 21.20
C SER A 250 -4.77 26.74 19.92
N PRO A 251 -6.07 27.06 19.86
CA PRO A 251 -6.91 26.78 18.69
C PRO A 251 -6.32 27.26 17.35
N SER A 252 -5.75 28.46 17.30
CA SER A 252 -5.11 29.00 16.08
C SER A 252 -3.81 28.29 15.71
N THR A 253 -3.00 27.89 16.69
CA THR A 253 -1.79 27.08 16.46
C THR A 253 -2.14 25.69 15.97
N ASN A 254 -3.14 25.06 16.59
CA ASN A 254 -3.62 23.73 16.26
C ASN A 254 -4.13 23.68 14.81
N GLU A 255 -4.99 24.64 14.44
CA GLU A 255 -5.44 24.82 13.07
C GLU A 255 -4.28 25.01 12.11
N ASN A 256 -3.33 25.90 12.41
CA ASN A 256 -2.19 26.11 11.53
C ASN A 256 -1.35 24.84 11.32
N THR A 257 -1.18 24.02 12.37
CA THR A 257 -0.49 22.72 12.28
C THR A 257 -1.28 21.68 11.46
N ILE A 258 -2.60 21.59 11.65
CA ILE A 258 -3.45 20.69 10.84
C ILE A 258 -3.42 21.13 9.37
N ASN A 259 -3.59 22.43 9.10
CA ASN A 259 -3.66 22.97 7.75
C ASN A 259 -2.30 22.93 7.02
N LYS A 260 -1.16 23.01 7.73
CA LYS A 260 0.18 22.69 7.19
C LYS A 260 0.20 21.28 6.61
N TYR A 261 -0.03 20.27 7.45
CA TYR A 261 0.08 18.87 7.06
C TYR A 261 -0.99 18.44 6.06
N PHE A 262 -2.21 18.95 6.18
CA PHE A 262 -3.26 18.66 5.20
C PHE A 262 -2.95 19.29 3.82
N SER A 263 -2.30 20.45 3.76
CA SER A 263 -1.80 21.01 2.50
C SER A 263 -0.71 20.14 1.87
N GLU A 264 0.12 19.48 2.68
CA GLU A 264 1.11 18.51 2.21
C GLU A 264 0.45 17.20 1.73
N VAL A 265 -0.63 16.72 2.37
CA VAL A 265 -1.46 15.61 1.86
C VAL A 265 -2.13 15.96 0.51
N ILE A 266 -2.63 17.19 0.35
CA ILE A 266 -3.13 17.68 -0.95
C ILE A 266 -1.99 17.71 -1.99
N GLY A 267 -0.81 18.19 -1.62
CA GLY A 267 0.38 18.12 -2.47
C GLY A 267 0.70 16.69 -2.89
N PHE A 268 0.64 15.74 -1.96
CA PHE A 268 0.86 14.32 -2.21
C PHE A 268 -0.16 13.71 -3.18
N TYR A 269 -1.43 14.12 -3.11
CA TYR A 269 -2.44 13.67 -4.07
C TYR A 269 -2.05 13.99 -5.53
N PHE A 270 -1.49 15.18 -5.78
CA PHE A 270 -1.08 15.59 -7.12
C PHE A 270 0.30 15.06 -7.53
N GLY A 271 1.23 14.84 -6.59
CA GLY A 271 2.57 14.33 -6.87
C GLY A 271 2.69 12.80 -6.96
N GLN A 272 1.79 12.04 -6.30
CA GLN A 272 1.74 10.58 -6.39
C GLN A 272 1.61 10.13 -7.86
N ASP A 273 2.44 9.17 -8.30
CA ASP A 273 2.36 8.58 -9.65
C ASP A 273 1.18 7.60 -9.78
N ALA A 274 -0.02 8.18 -9.70
CA ALA A 274 -1.30 7.50 -9.81
C ALA A 274 -1.61 7.06 -11.26
N PHE A 275 -0.67 7.16 -12.20
CA PHE A 275 -0.74 6.52 -13.51
C PHE A 275 0.06 5.21 -13.49
N SER A 276 1.33 5.25 -13.06
CA SER A 276 2.18 4.07 -12.83
C SER A 276 1.49 3.04 -11.94
N LEU A 277 0.93 3.49 -10.80
CA LEU A 277 0.24 2.65 -9.83
C LEU A 277 -0.95 1.86 -10.39
N ARG A 278 -1.60 2.30 -11.49
CA ARG A 278 -2.72 1.58 -12.11
C ARG A 278 -2.28 0.30 -12.85
N THR A 279 -0.97 0.14 -13.06
CA THR A 279 -0.36 -0.98 -13.78
C THR A 279 0.67 -1.73 -12.93
N GLN A 280 0.55 -1.63 -11.59
CA GLN A 280 1.38 -2.36 -10.63
C GLN A 280 0.66 -3.61 -10.11
N ALA A 281 1.13 -4.23 -9.02
CA ALA A 281 0.44 -5.36 -8.43
C ALA A 281 -0.82 -4.88 -7.67
N TYR A 282 -1.70 -5.82 -7.33
CA TYR A 282 -2.99 -5.47 -6.76
C TYR A 282 -2.88 -5.00 -5.30
N ASP A 283 -1.83 -5.37 -4.57
CA ASP A 283 -1.49 -4.78 -3.27
C ASP A 283 -1.08 -3.31 -3.41
N ASP A 284 -0.21 -2.95 -4.37
CA ASP A 284 0.16 -1.55 -4.67
C ASP A 284 -1.09 -0.67 -4.88
N MET A 285 -2.09 -1.19 -5.63
CA MET A 285 -3.35 -0.49 -5.88
C MET A 285 -4.22 -0.32 -4.63
N LEU A 286 -4.30 -1.35 -3.78
CA LEU A 286 -5.17 -1.33 -2.60
C LEU A 286 -4.64 -0.41 -1.47
N TRP A 287 -3.32 -0.22 -1.39
CA TRP A 287 -2.73 0.83 -0.54
C TRP A 287 -3.25 2.23 -0.88
N VAL A 288 -3.42 2.52 -2.17
CA VAL A 288 -3.99 3.79 -2.65
C VAL A 288 -5.44 3.94 -2.17
N VAL A 289 -6.25 2.88 -2.23
CA VAL A 289 -7.65 2.89 -1.76
C VAL A 289 -7.72 3.24 -0.27
N LEU A 290 -6.92 2.57 0.56
CA LEU A 290 -6.93 2.80 2.02
C LEU A 290 -6.49 4.22 2.39
N GLY A 291 -5.44 4.76 1.75
CA GLY A 291 -4.93 6.10 2.07
C GLY A 291 -5.92 7.23 1.78
N TRP A 292 -6.66 7.15 0.67
CA TRP A 292 -7.67 8.17 0.35
C TRP A 292 -8.94 8.04 1.20
N LEU A 293 -9.34 6.83 1.59
CA LEU A 293 -10.42 6.64 2.56
C LEU A 293 -10.04 7.10 3.98
N GLU A 294 -8.80 6.88 4.43
CA GLU A 294 -8.30 7.45 5.70
C GLU A 294 -8.29 8.97 5.68
N THR A 295 -7.98 9.57 4.52
CA THR A 295 -8.01 11.03 4.33
C THR A 295 -9.45 11.57 4.37
N ILE A 296 -10.43 10.90 3.76
CA ILE A 296 -11.85 11.28 3.85
C ILE A 296 -12.34 11.20 5.31
N LYS A 297 -12.04 10.10 6.02
CA LYS A 297 -12.38 9.93 7.44
C LYS A 297 -11.81 11.05 8.32
N PHE A 298 -10.57 11.47 8.06
CA PHE A 298 -9.98 12.62 8.75
C PHE A 298 -10.77 13.91 8.48
N ILE A 299 -11.08 14.21 7.20
CA ILE A 299 -11.80 15.43 6.82
C ILE A 299 -13.18 15.49 7.49
N ASP A 300 -13.93 14.39 7.45
CA ASP A 300 -15.25 14.30 8.08
C ASP A 300 -15.16 14.48 9.60
N LEU A 301 -14.21 13.79 10.25
CA LEU A 301 -14.01 13.89 11.70
C LEU A 301 -13.65 15.32 12.12
N HIS A 302 -12.69 15.96 11.44
CA HIS A 302 -12.26 17.31 11.75
C HIS A 302 -13.38 18.33 11.51
N SER A 303 -14.09 18.22 10.39
CA SER A 303 -15.25 19.06 10.08
C SER A 303 -16.36 18.93 11.14
N ASN A 304 -16.67 17.70 11.56
CA ASN A 304 -17.73 17.45 12.54
C ASN A 304 -17.38 17.94 13.94
N LEU A 305 -16.11 17.81 14.37
CA LEU A 305 -15.65 18.24 15.68
C LEU A 305 -15.49 19.77 15.81
N HIS A 306 -15.01 20.45 14.76
CA HIS A 306 -14.56 21.84 14.86
C HIS A 306 -15.32 22.84 13.96
N TYR A 307 -16.11 22.35 12.99
CA TYR A 307 -16.79 23.17 11.97
C TYR A 307 -18.27 22.78 11.76
N SER A 308 -18.93 22.21 12.77
CA SER A 308 -20.33 21.76 12.72
C SER A 308 -21.37 22.83 13.09
N ASN A 309 -20.93 24.05 13.39
CA ASN A 309 -21.83 25.18 13.70
C ASN A 309 -22.30 25.86 12.41
N ALA A 310 -23.61 25.96 12.20
CA ALA A 310 -24.22 26.59 11.02
C ALA A 310 -23.82 28.07 10.81
N SER A 311 -23.33 28.76 11.84
CA SER A 311 -22.80 30.13 11.73
C SER A 311 -21.32 30.21 11.31
N GLN A 312 -20.63 29.09 11.13
CA GLN A 312 -19.23 29.02 10.70
C GLN A 312 -19.16 28.53 9.24
N PRO A 313 -18.19 29.01 8.45
CA PRO A 313 -17.95 28.44 7.12
C PRO A 313 -17.48 26.99 7.26
N GLU A 314 -17.86 26.16 6.29
CA GLU A 314 -17.41 24.78 6.22
C GLU A 314 -15.88 24.69 6.07
N TRP A 315 -15.25 23.70 6.71
CA TRP A 315 -13.81 23.52 6.61
C TRP A 315 -13.39 23.19 5.18
N TYR A 316 -12.41 23.94 4.66
CA TYR A 316 -12.01 23.90 3.25
C TYR A 316 -11.56 22.52 2.76
N GLY A 317 -11.18 21.60 3.65
CA GLY A 317 -10.77 20.25 3.25
C GLY A 317 -11.88 19.42 2.62
N LYS A 318 -13.15 19.69 2.92
CA LYS A 318 -14.28 18.98 2.32
C LYS A 318 -14.37 19.11 0.80
N GLN A 319 -13.87 20.20 0.21
CA GLN A 319 -13.84 20.37 -1.25
C GLN A 319 -13.01 19.29 -1.98
N TYR A 320 -12.09 18.62 -1.27
CA TYR A 320 -11.22 17.57 -1.83
C TYR A 320 -11.82 16.16 -1.71
N ILE A 321 -12.89 15.97 -0.93
CA ILE A 321 -13.54 14.65 -0.75
C ILE A 321 -13.88 13.99 -2.11
N PRO A 322 -14.50 14.68 -3.10
CA PRO A 322 -14.81 14.05 -4.38
C PRO A 322 -13.58 13.54 -5.13
N ALA A 323 -12.45 14.25 -5.07
CA ALA A 323 -11.22 13.84 -5.73
C ALA A 323 -10.59 12.59 -5.07
N PHE A 324 -10.63 12.54 -3.74
CA PHE A 324 -10.13 11.40 -2.97
C PHE A 324 -11.05 10.17 -3.13
N ALA A 325 -12.37 10.37 -3.12
CA ALA A 325 -13.36 9.32 -3.33
C ALA A 325 -13.24 8.71 -4.73
N HIS A 326 -13.12 9.55 -5.75
CA HIS A 326 -12.89 9.14 -7.13
C HIS A 326 -11.64 8.26 -7.28
N ARG A 327 -10.51 8.68 -6.69
CA ARG A 327 -9.27 7.88 -6.72
C ARG A 327 -9.44 6.55 -5.97
N ALA A 328 -10.09 6.54 -4.80
CA ALA A 328 -10.37 5.31 -4.06
C ALA A 328 -11.23 4.33 -4.88
N ARG A 329 -12.30 4.80 -5.54
CA ARG A 329 -13.14 3.99 -6.42
C ARG A 329 -12.35 3.39 -7.58
N MET A 330 -11.66 4.21 -8.38
CA MET A 330 -10.92 3.73 -9.55
C MET A 330 -9.91 2.64 -9.16
N PHE A 331 -9.16 2.85 -8.09
CA PHE A 331 -8.15 1.89 -7.64
C PHE A 331 -8.77 0.61 -7.07
N TRP A 332 -9.93 0.69 -6.41
CA TRP A 332 -10.66 -0.50 -5.97
C TRP A 332 -11.21 -1.31 -7.16
N GLU A 333 -11.75 -0.63 -8.19
CA GLU A 333 -12.28 -1.28 -9.39
C GLU A 333 -11.19 -1.94 -10.25
N LEU A 334 -10.01 -1.32 -10.33
CA LEU A 334 -8.82 -1.93 -10.96
C LEU A 334 -8.33 -3.13 -10.14
N ALA A 335 -8.20 -2.98 -8.82
CA ALA A 335 -7.72 -4.03 -7.94
C ALA A 335 -8.64 -5.26 -7.92
N SER A 336 -9.95 -5.07 -7.85
CA SER A 336 -10.94 -6.13 -7.72
C SER A 336 -10.87 -7.20 -8.83
N GLN A 337 -10.30 -6.87 -9.98
CA GLN A 337 -10.06 -7.81 -11.09
C GLN A 337 -9.10 -8.94 -10.72
N GLY A 338 -8.28 -8.78 -9.67
CA GLY A 338 -7.41 -9.82 -9.15
C GLY A 338 -8.13 -10.93 -8.36
N TRP A 339 -9.40 -10.74 -8.00
CA TRP A 339 -10.21 -11.75 -7.31
C TRP A 339 -10.72 -12.81 -8.29
N ASP A 340 -10.43 -14.07 -7.99
CA ASP A 340 -10.78 -15.22 -8.83
C ASP A 340 -11.19 -16.43 -7.98
N THR A 341 -12.16 -17.21 -8.47
CA THR A 341 -12.62 -18.47 -7.85
C THR A 341 -12.18 -19.74 -8.59
N THR A 342 -11.61 -19.64 -9.79
CA THR A 342 -11.12 -20.82 -10.55
C THR A 342 -9.89 -21.45 -9.91
N LEU A 343 -9.05 -20.64 -9.26
CA LEU A 343 -7.89 -21.06 -8.47
C LEU A 343 -8.20 -20.90 -6.98
N CYS A 344 -7.82 -21.90 -6.18
CA CYS A 344 -7.97 -21.96 -4.72
C CYS A 344 -9.40 -21.75 -4.18
N GLY A 345 -10.44 -21.86 -5.02
CA GLY A 345 -11.84 -21.64 -4.64
C GLY A 345 -12.15 -20.19 -4.22
N GLY A 346 -11.30 -19.23 -4.57
CA GLY A 346 -11.38 -17.84 -4.14
C GLY A 346 -9.99 -17.23 -3.95
N GLY A 347 -9.97 -15.99 -3.47
CA GLY A 347 -8.74 -15.26 -3.14
C GLY A 347 -8.22 -14.44 -4.32
N MET A 348 -7.58 -13.32 -3.99
CA MET A 348 -6.84 -12.51 -4.95
C MET A 348 -5.49 -13.13 -5.29
N ILE A 349 -5.11 -13.05 -6.57
CA ILE A 349 -3.70 -13.14 -6.95
C ILE A 349 -2.98 -11.82 -6.60
N TRP A 350 -1.68 -11.90 -6.35
CA TRP A 350 -0.85 -10.73 -6.02
C TRP A 350 -0.71 -9.77 -7.21
N SER A 351 -0.34 -10.29 -8.38
CA SER A 351 -0.04 -9.47 -9.57
C SER A 351 -0.57 -10.16 -10.84
N PRO A 352 -1.13 -9.41 -11.81
CA PRO A 352 -1.52 -9.97 -13.11
C PRO A 352 -0.33 -10.27 -14.03
N TYR A 353 0.89 -9.89 -13.64
CA TYR A 353 2.11 -10.01 -14.46
C TYR A 353 3.04 -11.16 -14.06
N LEU A 354 2.76 -11.83 -12.94
CA LEU A 354 3.58 -12.93 -12.39
C LEU A 354 2.82 -14.28 -12.50
N THR A 355 3.49 -15.38 -12.14
CA THR A 355 2.77 -16.64 -11.86
C THR A 355 1.73 -16.38 -10.76
N PRO A 356 0.52 -16.95 -10.83
CA PRO A 356 -0.46 -16.84 -9.76
C PRO A 356 0.14 -17.16 -8.39
N TYR A 357 0.09 -16.16 -7.51
CA TYR A 357 0.52 -16.21 -6.13
C TYR A 357 -0.57 -15.56 -5.28
N LYS A 358 -1.27 -16.32 -4.44
CA LYS A 358 -2.33 -15.78 -3.57
C LYS A 358 -1.72 -15.52 -2.19
N ASN A 359 -1.26 -14.28 -1.98
CA ASN A 359 -0.58 -13.86 -0.75
C ASN A 359 -1.54 -13.23 0.26
N ALA A 360 -1.13 -13.26 1.54
CA ALA A 360 -1.89 -12.70 2.65
C ALA A 360 -2.15 -11.21 2.43
N ILE A 361 -1.10 -10.43 2.16
CA ILE A 361 -1.19 -8.97 2.06
C ILE A 361 -2.25 -8.49 1.07
N THR A 362 -2.30 -9.03 -0.16
CA THR A 362 -3.27 -8.58 -1.16
C THR A 362 -4.71 -8.91 -0.73
N ASN A 363 -4.91 -10.06 -0.09
CA ASN A 363 -6.23 -10.50 0.36
C ASN A 363 -6.69 -9.72 1.61
N GLU A 364 -5.80 -9.46 2.56
CA GLU A 364 -6.09 -8.62 3.72
C GLU A 364 -6.39 -7.17 3.31
N LEU A 365 -5.58 -6.63 2.39
CA LEU A 365 -5.82 -5.31 1.80
C LEU A 365 -7.18 -5.26 1.10
N TYR A 366 -7.58 -6.31 0.40
CA TYR A 366 -8.87 -6.34 -0.28
C TYR A 366 -10.04 -6.38 0.69
N ILE A 367 -9.93 -7.13 1.79
CA ILE A 367 -10.93 -7.14 2.87
C ILE A 367 -11.02 -5.73 3.50
N ALA A 368 -9.88 -5.16 3.88
CA ALA A 368 -9.79 -3.85 4.52
C ALA A 368 -10.29 -2.71 3.61
N ALA A 369 -9.89 -2.71 2.34
CA ALA A 369 -10.30 -1.71 1.35
C ALA A 369 -11.79 -1.85 1.01
N SER A 370 -12.29 -3.07 0.76
CA SER A 370 -13.70 -3.29 0.44
C SER A 370 -14.62 -2.90 1.59
N ILE A 371 -14.29 -3.24 2.83
CA ILE A 371 -15.13 -2.82 3.97
C ILE A 371 -15.01 -1.33 4.26
N SER A 372 -13.84 -0.73 4.01
CA SER A 372 -13.66 0.72 4.14
C SER A 372 -14.41 1.48 3.05
N MET A 373 -14.48 0.97 1.82
CA MET A 373 -15.36 1.48 0.77
C MET A 373 -16.83 1.42 1.23
N TYR A 374 -17.29 0.28 1.77
CA TYR A 374 -18.66 0.17 2.26
C TYR A 374 -19.00 1.17 3.39
N LEU A 375 -18.06 1.44 4.30
CA LEU A 375 -18.31 2.30 5.47
C LEU A 375 -18.09 3.79 5.21
N TYR A 376 -17.10 4.15 4.39
CA TYR A 376 -16.54 5.52 4.32
C TYR A 376 -16.50 6.12 2.91
N PHE A 377 -16.84 5.37 1.85
CA PHE A 377 -16.96 5.96 0.51
C PHE A 377 -18.22 6.84 0.43
N PRO A 378 -18.09 8.14 0.12
CA PRO A 378 -19.19 9.10 0.07
C PRO A 378 -19.96 9.06 -1.26
N GLY A 379 -19.63 8.09 -2.13
CA GLY A 379 -20.07 8.07 -3.52
C GLY A 379 -19.11 8.79 -4.47
N ASP A 380 -19.33 8.59 -5.76
CA ASP A 380 -18.63 9.27 -6.86
C ASP A 380 -19.59 9.46 -8.05
N SER A 381 -19.59 10.66 -8.61
CA SER A 381 -20.33 11.05 -9.82
C SER A 381 -19.41 11.42 -10.99
N ASN A 382 -18.10 11.27 -10.82
CA ASN A 382 -17.12 11.51 -11.87
C ASN A 382 -16.89 10.23 -12.69
N GLU A 383 -17.42 10.21 -13.91
CA GLU A 383 -17.39 9.09 -14.86
C GLU A 383 -16.00 8.83 -15.49
N SER A 384 -15.01 9.68 -15.21
CA SER A 384 -13.65 9.55 -15.77
C SER A 384 -12.89 8.33 -15.22
N PRO A 385 -11.90 7.77 -15.95
CA PRO A 385 -11.70 7.85 -17.39
C PRO A 385 -12.65 6.91 -18.16
N PHE A 386 -13.42 6.07 -17.46
CA PHE A 386 -14.24 5.01 -18.02
C PHE A 386 -15.69 5.47 -18.23
N MET A 387 -15.91 6.23 -19.30
CA MET A 387 -17.22 6.74 -19.73
C MET A 387 -18.22 5.59 -19.97
N ILE A 388 -18.96 5.20 -18.92
CA ILE A 388 -20.02 4.19 -18.95
C ILE A 388 -21.34 4.90 -18.61
N ALA A 389 -22.37 4.71 -19.43
CA ALA A 389 -23.69 5.29 -19.17
C ALA A 389 -24.30 4.73 -17.87
N ASP A 390 -24.98 5.60 -17.10
CA ASP A 390 -25.51 5.35 -15.75
C ASP A 390 -24.45 5.07 -14.65
N SER A 391 -23.23 5.61 -14.77
CA SER A 391 -22.14 5.44 -13.79
C SER A 391 -22.22 6.32 -12.53
N THR A 392 -23.42 6.47 -11.94
CA THR A 392 -23.52 7.03 -10.58
C THR A 392 -23.17 5.98 -9.53
N HIS A 393 -22.13 6.24 -8.72
CA HIS A 393 -21.69 5.33 -7.66
C HIS A 393 -22.15 5.87 -6.30
N PRO A 394 -23.25 5.37 -5.71
CA PRO A 394 -23.75 5.89 -4.44
C PRO A 394 -22.87 5.46 -3.24
N PRO A 395 -22.99 6.12 -2.07
CA PRO A 395 -22.45 5.59 -0.83
C PRO A 395 -23.00 4.19 -0.53
N ARG A 396 -22.21 3.36 0.17
CA ARG A 396 -22.64 2.07 0.75
C ARG A 396 -23.17 1.03 -0.28
N GLU A 397 -22.65 0.99 -1.50
CA GLU A 397 -23.02 -0.07 -2.46
C GLU A 397 -22.82 -1.47 -1.86
N PRO A 398 -23.81 -2.39 -1.94
CA PRO A 398 -23.72 -3.72 -1.32
C PRO A 398 -22.53 -4.57 -1.80
N LYS A 399 -22.04 -4.34 -3.02
CA LYS A 399 -20.89 -5.04 -3.62
C LYS A 399 -19.63 -4.97 -2.74
N TYR A 400 -19.41 -3.82 -2.07
CA TYR A 400 -18.25 -3.60 -1.21
C TYR A 400 -18.29 -4.45 0.07
N LEU A 401 -19.47 -4.56 0.70
CA LEU A 401 -19.67 -5.43 1.87
C LEU A 401 -19.58 -6.91 1.46
N GLN A 402 -20.19 -7.28 0.33
CA GLN A 402 -20.13 -8.65 -0.19
C GLN A 402 -18.70 -9.09 -0.44
N ALA A 403 -17.90 -8.28 -1.17
CA ALA A 403 -16.49 -8.55 -1.43
C ALA A 403 -15.68 -8.74 -0.15
N ALA A 404 -15.87 -7.88 0.85
CA ALA A 404 -15.18 -8.00 2.13
C ALA A 404 -15.53 -9.29 2.89
N VAL A 405 -16.82 -9.67 2.93
CA VAL A 405 -17.30 -10.89 3.61
C VAL A 405 -16.81 -12.15 2.89
N GLU A 406 -16.87 -12.19 1.55
CA GLU A 406 -16.42 -13.33 0.76
C GLU A 406 -14.90 -13.50 0.84
N ALA A 407 -14.13 -12.41 0.75
CA ALA A 407 -12.68 -12.43 0.90
C ALA A 407 -12.24 -12.87 2.30
N TYR A 408 -12.89 -12.37 3.36
CA TYR A 408 -12.60 -12.80 4.74
C TYR A 408 -12.92 -14.28 4.94
N LYS A 409 -14.08 -14.73 4.44
CA LYS A 409 -14.47 -16.14 4.50
C LYS A 409 -13.46 -17.02 3.76
N TRP A 410 -12.95 -16.61 2.61
CA TRP A 410 -11.90 -17.35 1.91
C TRP A 410 -10.60 -17.38 2.72
N LEU A 411 -10.10 -16.22 3.18
CA LEU A 411 -8.83 -16.12 3.90
C LEU A 411 -8.83 -17.01 5.15
N ASN A 412 -9.91 -16.99 5.94
CA ASN A 412 -10.04 -17.82 7.14
C ASN A 412 -10.15 -19.34 6.84
N ASN A 413 -10.54 -19.73 5.63
CA ASN A 413 -10.59 -21.14 5.19
C ASN A 413 -9.38 -21.55 4.32
N SER A 414 -8.50 -20.62 3.96
CA SER A 414 -7.33 -20.86 3.10
C SER A 414 -6.17 -21.57 3.80
N ASN A 415 -6.27 -21.78 5.12
CA ASN A 415 -5.21 -22.36 5.96
C ASN A 415 -3.87 -21.57 5.92
N MET A 416 -3.93 -20.24 5.78
CA MET A 416 -2.76 -19.36 5.65
C MET A 416 -2.12 -18.94 6.99
N THR A 417 -2.39 -19.65 8.10
CA THR A 417 -1.76 -19.38 9.41
C THR A 417 -0.76 -20.45 9.82
N ASP A 418 0.33 -20.07 10.50
CA ASP A 418 1.31 -20.99 11.09
C ASP A 418 0.81 -21.64 12.40
N SER A 419 1.66 -22.45 13.03
CA SER A 419 1.35 -23.11 14.31
C SER A 419 1.21 -22.16 15.51
N LYS A 420 1.64 -20.89 15.39
CA LYS A 420 1.43 -19.81 16.36
C LYS A 420 0.18 -18.98 16.04
N GLY A 421 -0.50 -19.27 14.93
CA GLY A 421 -1.65 -18.51 14.46
C GLY A 421 -1.29 -17.14 13.89
N LEU A 422 -0.10 -17.00 13.30
CA LEU A 422 0.36 -15.85 12.52
C LEU A 422 0.10 -16.11 11.03
N PHE A 423 -0.27 -15.10 10.26
CA PHE A 423 -0.41 -15.23 8.81
C PHE A 423 0.96 -15.36 8.15
N VAL A 424 1.13 -16.44 7.39
CA VAL A 424 2.28 -16.62 6.52
C VAL A 424 2.07 -15.86 5.20
N ASP A 425 3.11 -15.75 4.40
CA ASP A 425 3.12 -14.87 3.24
C ASP A 425 2.13 -15.28 2.14
N GLY A 426 1.99 -16.57 1.80
CA GLY A 426 1.04 -16.94 0.75
C GLY A 426 1.16 -18.34 0.16
N TYR A 427 0.46 -18.52 -0.97
CA TYR A 427 0.46 -19.76 -1.75
C TYR A 427 0.77 -19.53 -3.23
N HIS A 428 1.77 -20.27 -3.73
CA HIS A 428 1.82 -20.70 -5.12
C HIS A 428 0.93 -21.93 -5.34
N ILE A 429 0.73 -22.27 -6.61
CA ILE A 429 -0.04 -23.44 -7.06
C ILE A 429 0.92 -24.35 -7.79
N SER A 430 1.21 -25.52 -7.22
CA SER A 430 2.10 -26.51 -7.81
C SER A 430 1.54 -27.02 -9.15
N ASP A 431 2.39 -27.40 -10.10
CA ASP A 431 1.99 -27.99 -11.39
C ASP A 431 0.88 -27.27 -12.18
N LEU A 432 0.84 -25.93 -12.08
CA LEU A 432 -0.06 -25.06 -12.85
C LEU A 432 0.26 -25.12 -14.36
N SER A 433 -0.23 -26.17 -15.02
CA SER A 433 0.17 -26.55 -16.38
C SER A 433 -0.72 -25.99 -17.50
N GLY A 434 -1.80 -25.28 -17.16
CA GLY A 434 -2.75 -24.68 -18.12
C GLY A 434 -3.48 -25.69 -19.02
N LYS A 435 -3.43 -26.98 -18.67
CA LYS A 435 -4.04 -28.10 -19.41
C LYS A 435 -5.25 -28.64 -18.63
N PRO A 436 -6.20 -29.31 -19.30
CA PRO A 436 -7.24 -30.08 -18.61
C PRO A 436 -6.61 -31.06 -17.61
N GLY A 437 -7.04 -31.02 -16.35
CA GLY A 437 -6.47 -31.82 -15.25
C GLY A 437 -5.26 -31.19 -14.54
N GLY A 438 -4.87 -29.95 -14.85
CA GLY A 438 -3.91 -29.19 -14.05
C GLY A 438 -4.42 -28.89 -12.63
N ASN A 439 -3.49 -28.68 -11.70
CA ASN A 439 -3.82 -28.36 -10.32
C ASN A 439 -4.43 -26.95 -10.19
N THR A 440 -5.37 -26.80 -9.27
CA THR A 440 -6.06 -25.55 -8.95
C THR A 440 -6.10 -25.27 -7.44
N ARG A 441 -5.43 -26.08 -6.61
CA ARG A 441 -5.41 -25.92 -5.14
C ARG A 441 -4.21 -25.06 -4.72
N CYS A 442 -4.41 -24.23 -3.71
CA CYS A 442 -3.33 -23.53 -3.01
C CYS A 442 -2.58 -24.56 -2.15
N ASP A 443 -1.37 -24.94 -2.57
CA ASP A 443 -0.65 -26.09 -2.00
C ASP A 443 0.87 -25.90 -1.85
N SER A 444 1.49 -24.95 -2.57
CA SER A 444 2.89 -24.56 -2.35
C SER A 444 2.92 -23.31 -1.46
N ARG A 445 3.07 -23.50 -0.14
CA ARG A 445 3.00 -22.43 0.86
C ARG A 445 4.37 -21.79 1.09
N ASN A 446 4.42 -20.45 1.13
CA ASN A 446 5.59 -19.72 1.61
C ASN A 446 5.44 -19.47 3.11
N GLU A 447 6.27 -20.09 3.93
CA GLU A 447 6.20 -20.00 5.41
C GLU A 447 6.81 -18.70 5.98
N MET A 448 7.19 -17.73 5.15
CA MET A 448 7.60 -16.41 5.65
C MET A 448 6.49 -15.74 6.46
N VAL A 449 6.86 -15.11 7.56
CA VAL A 449 5.97 -14.26 8.35
C VAL A 449 6.55 -12.86 8.38
N TYR A 450 5.74 -11.88 8.00
CA TYR A 450 6.06 -10.45 8.04
C TYR A 450 5.06 -9.73 8.96
N THR A 451 5.48 -8.66 9.64
CA THR A 451 4.61 -8.00 10.63
C THR A 451 3.36 -7.34 10.01
N TYR A 452 3.45 -6.89 8.75
CA TYR A 452 2.33 -6.23 8.06
C TYR A 452 1.13 -7.14 7.77
N ASN A 453 1.35 -8.43 7.47
CA ASN A 453 0.32 -9.49 7.34
C ASN A 453 -0.38 -9.82 8.68
N GLN A 454 0.06 -9.21 9.79
CA GLN A 454 -0.62 -9.33 11.08
C GLN A 454 -1.39 -8.07 11.45
N GLY A 455 -1.24 -7.01 10.64
CA GLY A 455 -1.82 -5.69 10.86
C GLY A 455 -3.04 -5.44 9.99
N VAL A 456 -2.90 -5.55 8.67
CA VAL A 456 -3.92 -5.05 7.72
C VAL A 456 -5.30 -5.67 7.97
N LEU A 457 -5.36 -6.99 8.21
CA LEU A 457 -6.60 -7.70 8.52
C LEU A 457 -7.38 -7.10 9.70
N LEU A 458 -6.70 -6.51 10.69
CA LEU A 458 -7.34 -5.92 11.87
C LEU A 458 -8.29 -4.77 11.48
N THR A 459 -7.91 -3.93 10.51
CA THR A 459 -8.83 -2.90 9.98
C THR A 459 -10.02 -3.51 9.26
N GLY A 460 -9.79 -4.59 8.48
CA GLY A 460 -10.85 -5.38 7.85
C GLY A 460 -11.85 -5.95 8.85
N GLN A 461 -11.35 -6.61 9.90
CA GLN A 461 -12.13 -7.21 10.98
C GLN A 461 -12.95 -6.17 11.77
N ARG A 462 -12.35 -5.03 12.12
CA ARG A 462 -13.08 -3.92 12.75
C ARG A 462 -14.24 -3.45 11.87
N GLY A 463 -13.97 -3.18 10.59
CA GLY A 463 -15.00 -2.74 9.65
C GLY A 463 -16.10 -3.77 9.46
N LEU A 464 -15.76 -5.06 9.40
CA LEU A 464 -16.71 -6.16 9.24
C LEU A 464 -17.61 -6.28 10.48
N TYR A 465 -17.06 -6.08 11.69
CA TYR A 465 -17.87 -5.95 12.90
C TYR A 465 -18.79 -4.72 12.84
N GLU A 466 -18.30 -3.54 12.47
CA GLU A 466 -19.12 -2.32 12.40
C GLU A 466 -20.28 -2.45 11.39
N ALA A 467 -20.06 -3.13 10.27
CA ALA A 467 -21.07 -3.34 9.23
C ALA A 467 -22.10 -4.46 9.56
N THR A 468 -21.76 -5.42 10.42
CA THR A 468 -22.58 -6.64 10.63
C THR A 468 -22.99 -6.93 12.07
N THR A 469 -22.33 -6.31 13.05
CA THR A 469 -22.39 -6.61 14.50
C THR A 469 -21.97 -8.04 14.89
N ALA A 470 -21.27 -8.77 14.01
CA ALA A 470 -20.77 -10.11 14.33
C ALA A 470 -19.45 -10.03 15.14
N ARG A 471 -19.55 -10.24 16.45
CA ARG A 471 -18.42 -10.20 17.41
C ARG A 471 -17.25 -11.15 17.08
N SER A 472 -17.47 -12.18 16.25
CA SER A 472 -16.42 -13.07 15.76
C SER A 472 -15.26 -12.29 15.15
N TYR A 473 -15.52 -11.28 14.32
CA TYR A 473 -14.47 -10.48 13.69
C TYR A 473 -13.55 -9.78 14.72
N LEU A 474 -14.12 -9.18 15.77
CA LEU A 474 -13.32 -8.59 16.85
C LEU A 474 -12.58 -9.66 17.67
N SER A 475 -13.19 -10.83 17.85
CA SER A 475 -12.59 -11.95 18.60
C SER A 475 -11.37 -12.53 17.88
N ASP A 476 -11.46 -12.66 16.56
CA ASP A 476 -10.38 -13.10 15.69
C ASP A 476 -9.25 -12.05 15.64
N GLY A 477 -9.58 -10.76 15.59
CA GLY A 477 -8.58 -9.68 15.66
C GLY A 477 -7.85 -9.61 17.00
N HIS A 478 -8.57 -9.75 18.12
CA HIS A 478 -7.93 -9.83 19.44
C HIS A 478 -7.04 -11.08 19.58
N LYS A 479 -7.42 -12.20 18.97
CA LYS A 479 -6.61 -13.42 18.92
C LYS A 479 -5.32 -13.20 18.12
N LEU A 480 -5.42 -12.57 16.93
CA LEU A 480 -4.25 -12.23 16.11
C LEU A 480 -3.28 -11.31 16.84
N ILE A 481 -3.78 -10.24 17.49
CA ILE A 481 -2.94 -9.35 18.29
C ILE A 481 -2.24 -10.12 19.43
N SER A 482 -2.96 -10.97 20.17
CA SER A 482 -2.34 -11.80 21.22
C SER A 482 -1.27 -12.75 20.68
N ASN A 483 -1.47 -13.33 19.49
CA ASN A 483 -0.47 -14.18 18.84
C ASN A 483 0.80 -13.39 18.46
N VAL A 484 0.64 -12.19 17.89
CA VAL A 484 1.77 -11.30 17.54
C VAL A 484 2.56 -10.90 18.78
N ILE A 485 1.88 -10.52 19.86
CA ILE A 485 2.53 -10.10 21.10
C ILE A 485 3.30 -11.27 21.74
N ALA A 486 2.73 -12.47 21.76
CA ALA A 486 3.44 -13.68 22.17
C ALA A 486 4.65 -13.99 21.26
N ALA A 487 4.53 -13.74 19.96
CA ALA A 487 5.60 -13.92 18.96
C ALA A 487 6.73 -12.88 19.04
N THR A 488 6.61 -11.83 19.87
CA THR A 488 7.75 -10.96 20.24
C THR A 488 8.45 -11.39 21.54
N GLY A 489 7.93 -12.42 22.22
CA GLY A 489 8.42 -12.85 23.54
C GLY A 489 7.89 -11.99 24.68
N TYR A 490 6.61 -11.62 24.63
CA TYR A 490 5.92 -10.88 25.70
C TYR A 490 4.74 -11.68 26.26
N ASP A 491 4.60 -11.70 27.58
CA ASP A 491 3.49 -12.30 28.31
C ASP A 491 2.47 -11.20 28.67
N LEU A 492 1.31 -11.26 28.04
CA LEU A 492 0.21 -10.31 28.24
C LEU A 492 -0.52 -10.49 29.57
N ASP A 493 -0.58 -11.70 30.11
CA ASP A 493 -1.35 -11.96 31.34
C ASP A 493 -0.57 -11.49 32.58
N HIS A 494 0.76 -11.44 32.49
CA HIS A 494 1.67 -10.99 33.55
C HIS A 494 2.34 -9.63 33.27
N ASP A 495 2.16 -9.03 32.08
CA ASP A 495 2.76 -7.76 31.62
C ASP A 495 4.32 -7.76 31.61
N VAL A 496 4.93 -8.89 31.26
CA VAL A 496 6.41 -9.09 31.33
C VAL A 496 7.03 -9.65 30.05
N VAL A 497 8.33 -9.42 29.90
CA VAL A 497 9.14 -10.01 28.82
C VAL A 497 9.57 -11.43 29.18
N LEU A 498 9.42 -12.35 28.22
CA LEU A 498 9.92 -13.71 28.29
C LEU A 498 11.40 -13.76 27.88
N SER A 499 12.24 -14.37 28.71
CA SER A 499 13.69 -14.54 28.48
C SER A 499 14.42 -13.24 28.06
N PRO A 500 14.41 -12.18 28.90
CA PRO A 500 15.16 -10.95 28.62
C PRO A 500 16.67 -11.23 28.51
N PRO A 501 17.43 -10.41 27.76
CA PRO A 501 18.86 -10.63 27.56
C PRO A 501 19.65 -10.41 28.86
N PRO A 502 20.85 -10.99 29.00
CA PRO A 502 21.72 -10.75 30.14
C PRO A 502 22.04 -9.25 30.33
N LYS A 503 22.20 -8.80 31.58
CA LYS A 503 22.42 -7.37 31.92
C LYS A 503 23.67 -6.73 31.32
N ASN A 504 24.63 -7.52 30.84
CA ASN A 504 25.83 -7.06 30.15
C ASN A 504 25.65 -6.97 28.62
N SER A 505 24.45 -7.24 28.10
CA SER A 505 24.07 -7.10 26.68
C SER A 505 24.95 -7.84 25.66
N SER A 506 25.71 -8.86 26.09
CA SER A 506 26.69 -9.57 25.24
C SER A 506 26.06 -10.58 24.27
N THR A 507 24.74 -10.75 24.30
CA THR A 507 23.98 -11.69 23.46
C THR A 507 22.61 -11.11 23.15
N LEU A 508 22.09 -11.37 21.95
CA LEU A 508 20.72 -11.02 21.60
C LEU A 508 19.72 -11.87 22.40
N ALA A 509 18.55 -11.30 22.70
CA ALA A 509 17.48 -12.07 23.31
C ALA A 509 16.92 -13.13 22.34
N LYS A 510 16.26 -14.15 22.90
CA LYS A 510 15.67 -15.24 22.13
C LYS A 510 14.68 -14.72 21.07
N TRP A 511 14.75 -15.25 19.86
CA TRP A 511 13.76 -15.04 18.79
C TRP A 511 12.46 -15.80 19.08
N TYR A 512 11.32 -15.14 18.95
CA TYR A 512 9.99 -15.73 19.17
C TYR A 512 9.14 -15.87 17.91
N GLY A 513 9.58 -15.31 16.77
CA GLY A 513 8.93 -15.47 15.45
C GLY A 513 8.67 -14.13 14.74
N LEU A 514 8.37 -13.08 15.50
CA LEU A 514 8.17 -11.71 15.02
C LEU A 514 8.81 -10.68 15.97
N GLY A 515 9.87 -11.08 16.66
CA GLY A 515 10.47 -10.24 17.69
C GLY A 515 11.37 -10.95 18.68
N ARG A 516 11.97 -10.10 19.52
CA ARG A 516 12.84 -10.43 20.63
C ARG A 516 12.49 -9.51 21.80
N ASN A 517 12.70 -9.96 23.03
CA ASN A 517 12.67 -9.09 24.22
C ASN A 517 11.36 -8.29 24.39
N GLY A 518 10.23 -8.78 23.85
CA GLY A 518 8.95 -8.07 23.83
C GLY A 518 8.84 -6.94 22.80
N ILE A 519 9.79 -6.83 21.87
CA ILE A 519 9.85 -5.79 20.83
C ILE A 519 9.61 -6.45 19.47
N LEU A 520 8.75 -5.83 18.66
CA LEU A 520 8.43 -6.22 17.30
C LEU A 520 9.66 -6.00 16.41
N GLU A 521 10.04 -7.02 15.64
CA GLU A 521 11.29 -7.03 14.85
C GLU A 521 11.05 -7.81 13.55
N GLU A 522 11.58 -7.32 12.43
CA GLU A 522 11.65 -8.11 11.19
C GLU A 522 12.88 -9.03 11.23
N VAL A 523 12.83 -10.17 10.54
CA VAL A 523 13.99 -11.10 10.41
C VAL A 523 15.25 -10.35 9.94
N CYS A 524 15.06 -9.35 9.07
CA CYS A 524 16.12 -8.57 8.43
C CYS A 524 16.77 -7.49 9.32
N ASP A 525 16.19 -7.16 10.49
CA ASP A 525 16.60 -6.00 11.30
C ASP A 525 18.01 -6.17 11.88
N SER A 526 18.27 -7.29 12.56
CA SER A 526 19.52 -7.50 13.30
C SER A 526 20.76 -7.54 12.39
N GLN A 527 20.60 -8.07 11.18
CA GLN A 527 21.64 -8.10 10.16
C GLN A 527 21.66 -6.84 9.27
N ALA A 528 20.62 -6.01 9.32
CA ALA A 528 20.45 -4.79 8.52
C ALA A 528 20.40 -5.02 7.00
N PHE A 529 19.79 -6.12 6.55
CA PHE A 529 19.53 -6.39 5.12
C PHE A 529 18.13 -5.99 4.66
N CYS A 530 17.31 -5.37 5.53
CA CYS A 530 15.94 -4.97 5.17
C CYS A 530 15.89 -4.13 3.91
N SER A 531 15.00 -4.51 2.98
CA SER A 531 14.69 -3.69 1.82
C SER A 531 13.81 -2.52 2.20
N GLN A 532 13.39 -1.75 1.20
CA GLN A 532 12.38 -0.70 1.35
C GLN A 532 11.06 -1.25 1.89
N ASP A 533 10.64 -2.40 1.36
CA ASP A 533 9.42 -3.10 1.79
C ASP A 533 9.55 -3.45 3.28
N GLY A 534 10.62 -4.16 3.65
CA GLY A 534 10.90 -4.57 5.03
C GLY A 534 10.89 -3.40 6.02
N GLN A 535 11.52 -2.27 5.66
CA GLN A 535 11.54 -1.06 6.50
C GLN A 535 10.16 -0.46 6.79
N THR A 536 9.13 -0.76 5.98
CA THR A 536 7.77 -0.23 6.13
C THR A 536 6.91 -1.05 7.09
N PHE A 537 7.15 -2.37 7.19
CA PHE A 537 6.18 -3.33 7.73
C PHE A 537 5.75 -3.08 9.19
N LYS A 538 6.69 -2.78 10.10
CA LYS A 538 6.37 -2.52 11.51
C LYS A 538 5.44 -1.31 11.69
N GLY A 539 5.57 -0.29 10.84
CA GLY A 539 4.67 0.86 10.85
C GLY A 539 3.24 0.48 10.48
N ILE A 540 3.08 -0.40 9.48
CA ILE A 540 1.78 -0.85 8.98
C ILE A 540 1.05 -1.59 10.10
N PHE A 541 1.74 -2.48 10.80
CA PHE A 541 1.20 -3.17 11.95
C PHE A 541 0.66 -2.19 13.01
N PHE A 542 1.44 -1.20 13.44
CA PHE A 542 0.99 -0.25 14.47
C PHE A 542 -0.11 0.71 13.98
N HIS A 543 -0.11 1.10 12.71
CA HIS A 543 -1.21 1.87 12.11
C HIS A 543 -2.53 1.09 12.20
N HIS A 544 -2.56 -0.16 11.76
CA HIS A 544 -3.78 -0.97 11.77
C HIS A 544 -4.17 -1.49 13.15
N LEU A 545 -3.22 -1.74 14.06
CA LEU A 545 -3.51 -1.98 15.49
C LEU A 545 -4.23 -0.77 16.09
N THR A 546 -3.75 0.45 15.82
CA THR A 546 -4.41 1.68 16.27
C THR A 546 -5.80 1.82 15.65
N ALA A 547 -5.94 1.53 14.35
CA ALA A 547 -7.23 1.58 13.66
C ALA A 547 -8.23 0.56 14.22
N PHE A 548 -7.81 -0.68 14.50
CA PHE A 548 -8.66 -1.70 15.12
C PHE A 548 -9.03 -1.33 16.55
N CYS A 549 -8.07 -0.90 17.36
CA CYS A 549 -8.32 -0.61 18.76
C CYS A 549 -9.00 0.74 19.03
N SER A 550 -9.03 1.66 18.06
CA SER A 550 -9.73 2.96 18.15
C SER A 550 -11.19 2.81 18.59
N ASP A 551 -11.74 3.86 19.22
CA ASP A 551 -13.11 3.79 19.75
C ASP A 551 -14.13 3.46 18.65
N LEU A 552 -14.89 2.40 18.88
CA LEU A 552 -16.03 2.04 18.04
C LEU A 552 -17.09 3.14 18.17
N PRO A 553 -17.78 3.53 17.08
CA PRO A 553 -18.82 4.56 17.09
C PRO A 553 -19.84 4.36 18.21
N GLU A 554 -20.39 5.44 18.78
CA GLU A 554 -21.34 5.31 19.90
C GLU A 554 -22.65 4.61 19.51
N ILE A 555 -23.10 4.86 18.28
CA ILE A 555 -24.33 4.33 17.67
C ILE A 555 -23.95 3.20 16.68
N SER A 556 -24.71 2.11 16.69
CA SER A 556 -24.50 1.01 15.74
C SER A 556 -25.00 1.37 14.33
N PHE A 557 -24.28 0.96 13.30
CA PHE A 557 -24.77 1.02 11.92
C PHE A 557 -25.93 0.05 11.65
N VAL A 558 -26.11 -0.98 12.50
CA VAL A 558 -27.17 -1.99 12.37
C VAL A 558 -28.28 -1.73 13.39
N LYS A 559 -29.45 -1.30 12.90
CA LYS A 559 -30.64 -1.04 13.72
C LYS A 559 -31.10 -2.32 14.44
N GLY A 560 -31.51 -2.19 15.70
CA GLY A 560 -32.01 -3.31 16.52
C GLY A 560 -30.92 -4.20 17.13
N LYS A 561 -29.68 -3.70 17.22
CA LYS A 561 -28.51 -4.39 17.81
C LYS A 561 -27.79 -3.56 18.88
N GLU A 562 -28.38 -2.44 19.30
CA GLU A 562 -27.76 -1.37 20.07
C GLU A 562 -27.22 -1.85 21.45
N GLU A 563 -27.96 -2.72 22.15
CA GLU A 563 -27.56 -3.26 23.45
C GLU A 563 -26.34 -4.19 23.35
N ASN A 564 -26.39 -5.18 22.45
CA ASN A 564 -25.26 -6.08 22.19
C ASN A 564 -24.03 -5.30 21.74
N TYR A 565 -24.21 -4.32 20.86
CA TYR A 565 -23.15 -3.46 20.36
C TYR A 565 -22.49 -2.62 21.48
N ALA A 566 -23.28 -2.13 22.45
CA ALA A 566 -22.75 -1.44 23.62
C ALA A 566 -21.97 -2.35 24.59
N ILE A 567 -22.37 -3.62 24.73
CA ILE A 567 -21.65 -4.65 25.50
C ILE A 567 -20.31 -4.97 24.81
N ASP A 568 -20.35 -5.21 23.50
CA ASP A 568 -19.18 -5.57 22.69
C ASP A 568 -18.18 -4.41 22.64
N ARG A 569 -18.64 -3.15 22.55
CA ARG A 569 -17.79 -1.95 22.66
C ARG A 569 -17.01 -1.93 23.97
N LYS A 570 -17.67 -2.09 25.12
CA LYS A 570 -17.01 -2.10 26.44
C LYS A 570 -15.98 -3.23 26.57
N TRP A 571 -16.29 -4.41 26.04
CA TRP A 571 -15.36 -5.55 26.03
C TRP A 571 -14.15 -5.30 25.13
N HIS A 572 -14.37 -4.75 23.93
CA HIS A 572 -13.32 -4.45 22.97
C HIS A 572 -12.35 -3.39 23.50
N THR A 573 -12.86 -2.28 24.04
CA THR A 573 -12.04 -1.26 24.72
C THR A 573 -11.21 -1.90 25.84
N LYS A 574 -11.83 -2.68 26.74
CA LYS A 574 -11.12 -3.38 27.83
C LYS A 574 -10.02 -4.33 27.32
N LYS A 575 -10.26 -5.04 26.21
CA LYS A 575 -9.27 -5.93 25.60
C LYS A 575 -8.12 -5.15 24.97
N CYS A 576 -8.38 -4.02 24.32
CA CYS A 576 -7.35 -3.15 23.77
C CYS A 576 -6.47 -2.50 24.85
N SER A 577 -7.05 -2.06 25.97
CA SER A 577 -6.29 -1.51 27.10
C SER A 577 -5.31 -2.52 27.71
N ALA A 578 -5.57 -3.83 27.57
CA ALA A 578 -4.66 -4.89 28.05
C ALA A 578 -3.36 -5.01 27.23
N TYR A 579 -3.26 -4.35 26.07
CA TYR A 579 -2.03 -4.33 25.25
C TYR A 579 -1.07 -3.19 25.64
N ALA A 580 -1.43 -2.36 26.63
CA ALA A 580 -0.75 -1.12 26.95
C ALA A 580 0.75 -1.27 27.26
N GLY A 581 1.15 -2.24 28.09
CA GLY A 581 2.56 -2.47 28.46
C GLY A 581 3.41 -2.82 27.23
N TRP A 582 2.89 -3.67 26.34
CA TRP A 582 3.57 -4.03 25.09
C TRP A 582 3.66 -2.86 24.09
N ILE A 583 2.58 -2.09 23.90
CA ILE A 583 2.58 -0.90 23.02
C ILE A 583 3.60 0.12 23.53
N LYS A 584 3.58 0.43 24.84
CA LYS A 584 4.53 1.33 25.48
C LYS A 584 5.97 0.85 25.28
N ARG A 585 6.24 -0.43 25.49
CA ARG A 585 7.55 -1.03 25.29
C ARG A 585 8.09 -0.84 23.87
N ASN A 586 7.25 -1.03 22.85
CA ASN A 586 7.64 -0.85 21.46
C ASN A 586 7.87 0.62 21.11
N ALA A 587 7.05 1.52 21.63
CA ALA A 587 7.23 2.97 21.46
C ALA A 587 8.51 3.48 22.14
N GLU A 588 8.81 3.02 23.36
CA GLU A 588 10.06 3.34 24.07
C GLU A 588 11.30 2.82 23.32
N ALA A 589 11.23 1.59 22.80
CA ALA A 589 12.28 1.00 21.98
C ALA A 589 12.52 1.80 20.69
N ALA A 590 11.46 2.15 19.95
CA ALA A 590 11.54 3.00 18.77
C ALA A 590 12.08 4.41 19.08
N LEU A 591 11.64 5.04 20.17
CA LEU A 591 12.16 6.34 20.63
C LEU A 591 13.66 6.30 20.94
N GLY A 592 14.18 5.14 21.34
CA GLY A 592 15.60 4.87 21.59
C GLY A 592 16.45 4.75 20.33
N THR A 593 15.87 4.53 19.14
CA THR A 593 16.61 4.46 17.86
C THR A 593 16.73 5.82 17.16
N ARG A 594 16.38 6.93 17.82
CA ARG A 594 16.49 8.25 17.19
C ARG A 594 17.92 8.77 17.20
N ASP A 595 18.36 9.31 16.06
CA ASP A 595 19.60 10.09 16.00
C ASP A 595 19.42 11.51 16.54
N ALA A 596 20.48 12.32 16.47
CA ALA A 596 20.47 13.72 16.88
C ALA A 596 19.50 14.61 16.06
N GLY A 597 19.05 14.17 14.89
CA GLY A 597 18.00 14.82 14.09
C GLY A 597 16.58 14.36 14.45
N GLY A 598 16.44 13.39 15.37
CA GLY A 598 15.15 12.81 15.73
C GLY A 598 14.66 11.73 14.75
N ARG A 599 15.50 11.27 13.81
CA ARG A 599 15.14 10.29 12.78
C ARG A 599 15.19 8.87 13.32
N PHE A 600 14.10 8.13 13.16
CA PHE A 600 13.97 6.77 13.70
C PHE A 600 14.77 5.74 12.90
N GLY A 601 15.42 4.82 13.63
CA GLY A 601 16.07 3.64 13.08
C GLY A 601 15.14 2.43 12.93
N MET A 602 15.55 1.48 12.10
CA MET A 602 14.76 0.27 11.82
C MET A 602 14.77 -0.75 12.97
N TRP A 603 15.91 -0.94 13.64
CA TRP A 603 16.09 -2.02 14.62
C TRP A 603 15.82 -1.52 16.03
N TRP A 604 14.56 -1.52 16.44
CA TRP A 604 14.11 -1.05 17.76
C TRP A 604 14.70 -1.86 18.93
N GLY A 605 15.03 -3.13 18.70
CA GLY A 605 15.67 -4.01 19.68
C GLY A 605 17.20 -3.97 19.69
N ALA A 606 17.83 -3.03 18.99
CA ALA A 606 19.30 -2.98 18.86
C ALA A 606 20.01 -2.88 20.24
N PRO A 607 21.04 -3.70 20.49
CA PRO A 607 21.88 -3.54 21.69
C PRO A 607 22.76 -2.29 21.59
N PRO A 608 23.27 -1.76 22.71
CA PRO A 608 24.30 -0.72 22.70
C PRO A 608 25.53 -1.14 21.88
N ALA A 609 26.09 -0.19 21.13
CA ALA A 609 27.05 -0.46 20.05
C ALA A 609 28.34 -1.18 20.47
N GLU A 610 28.71 -1.14 21.75
CA GLU A 610 29.96 -1.70 22.26
C GLU A 610 29.95 -3.22 22.52
N HIS A 611 28.80 -3.91 22.44
CA HIS A 611 28.64 -5.25 23.06
C HIS A 611 28.09 -6.39 22.17
N ALA A 612 27.71 -6.13 20.92
CA ALA A 612 27.08 -7.14 20.05
C ALA A 612 28.10 -8.09 19.37
N THR A 613 28.63 -9.06 20.12
CA THR A 613 29.52 -10.12 19.57
C THR A 613 28.75 -11.24 18.85
N ASP A 614 27.49 -11.47 19.22
CA ASP A 614 26.62 -12.49 18.63
C ASP A 614 25.54 -11.83 17.77
N LYS A 615 25.67 -12.00 16.44
CA LYS A 615 24.71 -11.55 15.42
C LYS A 615 23.89 -12.73 14.86
N SER A 616 23.65 -13.77 15.67
CA SER A 616 22.94 -14.98 15.24
C SER A 616 21.62 -14.66 14.56
N GLU A 617 21.54 -15.14 13.32
CA GLU A 617 20.39 -14.98 12.44
C GLU A 617 19.16 -15.65 13.06
N PRO A 618 17.97 -15.03 13.03
CA PRO A 618 16.76 -15.77 13.28
C PRO A 618 16.58 -16.78 12.14
N ASN A 619 16.81 -18.07 12.43
CA ASN A 619 16.56 -19.15 11.46
C ASN A 619 15.13 -19.02 10.92
N LEU A 620 15.02 -18.85 9.60
CA LEU A 620 13.75 -18.89 8.91
C LEU A 620 13.08 -20.27 9.06
N PRO A 621 11.74 -20.34 9.03
CA PRO A 621 11.04 -21.61 8.88
C PRO A 621 11.47 -22.36 7.62
N ASN A 622 11.29 -23.68 7.60
CA ASN A 622 11.38 -24.43 6.34
C ASN A 622 10.39 -23.86 5.33
N ASP A 623 10.75 -23.90 4.04
CA ASP A 623 9.89 -23.42 2.94
C ASP A 623 9.52 -21.92 3.00
N ALA A 624 10.24 -21.14 3.82
CA ALA A 624 10.13 -19.69 3.88
C ALA A 624 11.12 -19.00 2.91
N VAL A 625 10.60 -18.16 2.03
CA VAL A 625 11.35 -17.38 1.02
C VAL A 625 11.13 -15.87 1.24
N ASP A 626 12.13 -15.19 1.81
CA ASP A 626 12.11 -13.73 2.04
C ASP A 626 12.34 -12.94 0.74
N TYR A 627 11.38 -13.03 -0.18
CA TYR A 627 11.44 -12.33 -1.46
C TYR A 627 11.26 -10.81 -1.33
N ARG A 628 10.69 -10.32 -0.21
CA ARG A 628 10.49 -8.89 0.03
C ARG A 628 11.81 -8.21 0.38
N ASN A 629 12.71 -8.85 1.13
CA ASN A 629 14.03 -8.31 1.43
C ASN A 629 15.11 -8.76 0.42
N LEU A 630 15.08 -10.02 -0.04
CA LEU A 630 16.12 -10.59 -0.91
C LEU A 630 15.79 -10.54 -2.42
N GLY A 631 14.55 -10.16 -2.76
CA GLY A 631 14.06 -10.04 -4.14
C GLY A 631 13.38 -11.32 -4.66
N VAL A 632 12.47 -11.16 -5.62
CA VAL A 632 11.72 -12.27 -6.25
C VAL A 632 12.67 -13.29 -6.88
N PRO A 633 12.64 -14.58 -6.48
CA PRO A 633 13.48 -15.64 -7.06
C PRO A 633 13.38 -15.72 -8.59
N LYS A 634 14.44 -16.23 -9.25
CA LYS A 634 14.45 -16.48 -10.71
C LYS A 634 13.98 -17.90 -11.08
N THR A 635 13.11 -18.49 -10.26
CA THR A 635 12.59 -19.85 -10.50
C THR A 635 11.33 -19.82 -11.36
N THR A 636 11.01 -20.96 -11.99
CA THR A 636 9.79 -21.15 -12.78
C THR A 636 8.51 -20.97 -11.95
N GLU A 637 8.57 -21.25 -10.65
CA GLU A 637 7.44 -21.04 -9.74
C GLU A 637 7.11 -19.55 -9.60
N TRP A 638 8.09 -18.73 -9.26
CA TRP A 638 7.88 -17.29 -9.02
C TRP A 638 7.69 -16.45 -10.31
N ARG A 639 8.31 -16.84 -11.44
CA ARG A 639 8.30 -16.03 -12.69
C ARG A 639 7.69 -16.72 -13.91
N GLY A 640 7.36 -18.00 -13.83
CA GLY A 640 6.80 -18.76 -14.95
C GLY A 640 7.82 -19.08 -16.06
N ARG A 641 7.37 -19.79 -17.10
CA ARG A 641 8.21 -20.22 -18.23
C ARG A 641 8.33 -19.22 -19.39
N ARG A 642 7.55 -18.12 -19.38
CA ARG A 642 7.51 -17.10 -20.44
C ARG A 642 7.64 -15.68 -19.89
N TYR A 643 8.45 -15.50 -18.85
CA TYR A 643 8.79 -14.15 -18.39
C TYR A 643 9.58 -13.43 -19.50
N PRO A 644 9.22 -12.20 -19.92
CA PRO A 644 9.96 -11.49 -20.96
C PRO A 644 11.41 -11.24 -20.54
N GLU A 645 12.38 -11.66 -21.37
CA GLU A 645 13.79 -11.29 -21.24
C GLU A 645 13.95 -9.78 -21.51
N GLY A 646 13.70 -8.97 -20.48
CA GLY A 646 13.65 -7.51 -20.58
C GLY A 646 12.86 -6.84 -19.48
N ALA A 647 11.93 -7.57 -18.83
CA ALA A 647 11.33 -7.12 -17.58
C ALA A 647 12.43 -7.07 -16.50
N ARG A 648 12.89 -5.85 -16.17
CA ARG A 648 13.87 -5.60 -15.11
C ARG A 648 13.26 -5.90 -13.74
N GLY A 649 13.16 -7.18 -13.39
CA GLY A 649 13.23 -7.54 -11.98
C GLY A 649 14.53 -6.95 -11.45
N ASN A 650 14.45 -6.10 -10.42
CA ASN A 650 15.57 -5.29 -9.95
C ASN A 650 16.84 -6.12 -9.94
N GLN A 651 17.81 -5.72 -10.75
CA GLN A 651 19.13 -6.28 -10.66
C GLN A 651 19.60 -5.91 -9.27
N PHE A 652 19.74 -6.91 -8.41
CA PHE A 652 20.55 -6.81 -7.21
C PHE A 652 21.96 -6.53 -7.74
N SER A 653 22.27 -5.25 -7.95
CA SER A 653 23.65 -4.78 -7.94
C SER A 653 24.17 -5.25 -6.60
N GLY A 654 25.04 -6.26 -6.63
CA GLY A 654 25.55 -6.85 -5.40
C GLY A 654 26.13 -5.74 -4.55
N TYR A 655 25.51 -5.50 -3.38
CA TYR A 655 26.29 -5.04 -2.25
C TYR A 655 27.41 -6.07 -2.09
N GLY A 656 28.65 -5.58 -2.19
CA GLY A 656 29.74 -6.34 -2.78
C GLY A 656 30.01 -7.68 -2.09
N ALA A 657 30.18 -8.72 -2.91
CA ALA A 657 31.00 -9.87 -2.52
C ALA A 657 32.50 -9.51 -2.43
N ASP A 658 32.88 -8.33 -2.92
CA ASP A 658 34.13 -7.64 -2.61
C ASP A 658 33.83 -6.48 -1.65
N GLY A 659 34.12 -6.71 -0.38
CA GLY A 659 33.89 -5.78 0.72
C GLY A 659 34.60 -6.30 1.95
N ASP A 660 35.90 -6.01 2.04
CA ASP A 660 36.74 -6.33 3.19
C ASP A 660 36.05 -5.86 4.49
N ASN A 661 36.18 -6.65 5.56
CA ASN A 661 35.56 -6.38 6.87
C ASN A 661 36.21 -5.17 7.59
N GLN A 662 36.08 -3.98 7.02
CA GLN A 662 36.36 -2.72 7.70
C GLN A 662 35.09 -2.13 8.31
N PHE A 663 34.67 -2.76 9.42
CA PHE A 663 33.80 -2.14 10.44
C PHE A 663 34.54 -1.00 11.16
N ILE A 664 35.00 0.02 10.42
CA ILE A 664 35.68 1.20 10.96
C ILE A 664 34.67 2.35 10.98
N GLY A 665 34.09 2.62 12.15
CA GLY A 665 33.40 3.88 12.44
C GLY A 665 31.86 3.93 12.38
N ILE A 666 31.15 2.80 12.36
CA ILE A 666 29.68 2.81 12.58
C ILE A 666 29.40 2.78 14.08
N GLU A 667 29.08 3.93 14.66
CA GLU A 667 28.75 4.07 16.09
C GLU A 667 27.32 3.65 16.43
N ASP A 668 26.38 3.68 15.48
CA ASP A 668 24.98 3.27 15.69
C ASP A 668 24.57 2.14 14.72
N LEU A 669 24.07 1.05 15.28
CA LEU A 669 23.64 -0.14 14.53
C LEU A 669 22.43 0.13 13.61
N ASN A 670 21.72 1.24 13.79
CA ASN A 670 20.61 1.70 12.95
C ASN A 670 21.04 2.48 11.70
N ASP A 671 22.31 2.88 11.58
CA ASP A 671 22.84 3.50 10.35
C ASP A 671 23.39 2.46 9.34
N ARG A 672 23.29 1.17 9.66
CA ARG A 672 23.64 0.07 8.76
C ARG A 672 22.59 -0.14 7.66
N GLY A 673 23.00 -0.77 6.57
CA GLY A 673 22.11 -1.15 5.47
C GLY A 673 21.55 0.09 4.75
N ARG A 674 20.22 0.21 4.69
CA ARG A 674 19.52 1.41 4.20
C ARG A 674 19.53 2.58 5.19
N GLY A 675 19.93 2.35 6.44
CA GLY A 675 19.94 3.36 7.49
C GLY A 675 18.54 3.87 7.85
N ARG A 676 18.46 5.14 8.24
CA ARG A 676 17.23 5.85 8.62
C ARG A 676 16.51 6.41 7.39
N THR A 677 15.31 5.92 7.09
CA THR A 677 14.55 6.25 5.87
C THR A 677 13.15 6.79 6.18
N VAL A 678 12.42 7.21 5.14
CA VAL A 678 11.02 7.64 5.27
C VAL A 678 10.14 6.52 5.84
N GLU A 679 10.43 5.27 5.48
CA GLU A 679 9.74 4.09 6.00
C GLU A 679 9.96 3.90 7.51
N THR A 680 11.20 3.98 7.99
CA THR A 680 11.51 3.85 9.42
C THR A 680 10.94 5.02 10.23
N GLN A 681 10.94 6.23 9.66
CA GLN A 681 10.29 7.41 10.25
C GLN A 681 8.78 7.24 10.35
N GLY A 682 8.12 6.71 9.31
CA GLY A 682 6.70 6.35 9.33
C GLY A 682 6.37 5.28 10.37
N GLY A 683 7.29 4.35 10.62
CA GLY A 683 7.23 3.41 11.74
C GLY A 683 7.20 4.12 13.10
N GLY A 684 8.09 5.09 13.30
CA GLY A 684 8.14 5.93 14.50
C GLY A 684 6.85 6.73 14.75
N VAL A 685 6.30 7.37 13.71
CA VAL A 685 5.00 8.06 13.78
C VAL A 685 3.88 7.09 14.16
N SER A 686 3.84 5.91 13.54
CA SER A 686 2.77 4.92 13.73
C SER A 686 2.76 4.31 15.14
N VAL A 687 3.92 3.98 15.71
CA VAL A 687 4.00 3.40 17.07
C VAL A 687 3.74 4.44 18.16
N LEU A 688 4.16 5.70 17.95
CA LEU A 688 3.84 6.81 18.87
C LEU A 688 2.35 7.18 18.84
N ARG A 689 1.74 7.14 17.65
CA ARG A 689 0.29 7.27 17.50
C ARG A 689 -0.45 6.15 18.23
N ALA A 690 0.01 4.90 18.12
CA ALA A 690 -0.57 3.77 18.84
C ALA A 690 -0.49 3.95 20.36
N LEU A 691 0.67 4.37 20.87
CA LEU A 691 0.86 4.69 22.28
C LEU A 691 -0.11 5.80 22.74
N TRP A 692 -0.27 6.86 21.96
CA TRP A 692 -1.22 7.92 22.30
C TRP A 692 -2.68 7.43 22.27
N GLU A 693 -3.19 7.00 21.11
CA GLU A 693 -4.63 6.70 20.94
C GLU A 693 -5.10 5.45 21.69
N VAL A 694 -4.23 4.47 21.96
CA VAL A 694 -4.63 3.19 22.59
C VAL A 694 -4.32 3.16 24.10
N VAL A 695 -3.37 3.95 24.58
CA VAL A 695 -2.91 3.91 25.99
C VAL A 695 -3.12 5.23 26.72
N ASP A 696 -2.74 6.38 26.15
CA ASP A 696 -2.56 7.60 26.93
C ASP A 696 -3.85 8.41 27.17
N ILE A 697 -4.79 8.37 26.22
CA ILE A 697 -6.07 9.11 26.28
C ILE A 697 -7.28 8.21 26.57
N ARG A 698 -7.11 7.14 27.36
CA ARG A 698 -8.14 6.10 27.59
C ARG A 698 -8.35 5.69 29.05
#